data_AF-A0A5Y8WCG0-F1
#
_entry.id   AF-A0A5Y8WCG0-F1
#
_cell.length_a   1.000
_cell.length_b   1.000
_cell.length_c   1.000
_cell.angle_alpha   90.00
_cell.angle_beta   90.00
_cell.angle_gamma   90.00
#
_symmetry.space_group_name_H-M   'P 1'
#
loop_
_entity.id
_entity.type
_entity.pdbx_description
1 polymer ?
#
loop_
_entity_poly.entity_id
_entity_poly.type
_entity_poly.pdbx_seq_one_letter_code
_entity_poly.pdbx_strand_id
1 'polypeptide(L)'
;KDFVKEYFDLNTKIKDEILSELNHALEIVDSLHLNVDELKEIKPELISIKKEVKDLANEAKLVVSEASEIIKNKINTIFFENQRLNQEMIDSVKKLEEIKFDIGVKYKEIASAYELLLESKQNIEELREVIALYKEFENDITSYSQIIKDFKSKIENLERDLKSQSESIYSSLNDKQNEILKNLNEVKNEALVKFDELTAKCEGYKIHFEQSYDRFNQRALIANEDLGRLAEVAKKELGNDKLIYETELKVLAEETIKQMEEMLKGLSDERNEVTEVFETQKKEFTTLVDTSKVMIDNLNHIFNANYQAKKNEFSIIFNEKLHSLNENKQDFLNELVSAKENGLNELETKKGECIDEIDNQARIYDISGVKANVEYLLSLLNEKDDGKDDGIKDEIANIEQGIKDKEQELEEIKKQIEEALNNNDELKQKNEELKEIKNQIDEALSQEPPADTSELEERKEELENQIAELEKEIAGELINKKEEIEKELEEANQNLEDKNNELEQNEKDKKLITQKVLDITIKTLEALIDTKVSLNGDEEINGNKTFANPILVKVDPTNDNHLANKSYVDTVGNSKVALSGNQTIAGVKTFSATPVCGANPTRDAELARKWYVDYGGGIKNLGNQTAPKIDLRQAQHFILTMTARGAIGIANWGGAGKSGTITVNNAQNITAFS
;
A
#
# COMPACT_ATOMS: atom_id res chain seq x y z
N LYS A 1 -49.73 96.51 -124.04
CA LYS A 1 -48.27 96.76 -124.15
C LYS A 1 -47.57 96.52 -122.81
N ASP A 2 -48.31 96.39 -121.69
CA ASP A 2 -47.77 96.14 -120.35
C ASP A 2 -47.50 94.66 -120.00
N PHE A 3 -48.08 93.70 -120.72
CA PHE A 3 -47.95 92.27 -120.39
C PHE A 3 -46.55 91.65 -120.66
N VAL A 4 -45.78 92.23 -121.58
CA VAL A 4 -44.44 91.71 -121.94
C VAL A 4 -43.38 92.10 -120.90
N LYS A 5 -43.57 93.23 -120.20
CA LYS A 5 -42.63 93.69 -119.18
C LYS A 5 -42.79 92.89 -117.88
N GLU A 6 -44.03 92.64 -117.46
CA GLU A 6 -44.31 91.79 -116.29
C GLU A 6 -43.81 90.35 -116.48
N TYR A 7 -43.89 89.78 -117.69
CA TYR A 7 -43.34 88.44 -117.95
C TYR A 7 -41.81 88.39 -117.82
N PHE A 8 -41.10 89.42 -118.28
CA PHE A 8 -39.64 89.47 -118.20
C PHE A 8 -39.16 89.68 -116.76
N ASP A 9 -39.84 90.52 -115.99
CA ASP A 9 -39.54 90.76 -114.58
C ASP A 9 -39.82 89.49 -113.74
N LEU A 10 -40.92 88.77 -114.02
CA LEU A 10 -41.24 87.51 -113.35
C LEU A 10 -40.21 86.41 -113.67
N ASN A 11 -39.79 86.29 -114.93
CA ASN A 11 -38.83 85.26 -115.34
C ASN A 11 -37.43 85.52 -114.76
N THR A 12 -37.05 86.79 -114.61
CA THR A 12 -35.79 87.18 -113.94
C THR A 12 -35.87 86.84 -112.44
N LYS A 13 -36.99 87.14 -111.79
CA LYS A 13 -37.20 86.84 -110.37
C LYS A 13 -37.20 85.33 -110.08
N ILE A 14 -37.85 84.52 -110.92
CA ILE A 14 -37.85 83.05 -110.79
C ILE A 14 -36.43 82.49 -110.96
N LYS A 15 -35.65 83.02 -111.91
CA LYS A 15 -34.26 82.60 -112.10
C LYS A 15 -33.39 82.91 -110.87
N ASP A 16 -33.56 84.10 -110.28
CA ASP A 16 -32.80 84.50 -109.09
C ASP A 16 -33.21 83.70 -107.84
N GLU A 17 -34.50 83.37 -107.68
CA GLU A 17 -34.99 82.48 -106.62
C GLU A 17 -34.44 81.05 -106.77
N ILE A 18 -34.41 80.49 -107.99
CA ILE A 18 -33.80 79.18 -108.25
C ILE A 18 -32.30 79.19 -107.94
N LEU A 19 -31.58 80.27 -108.27
CA LEU A 19 -30.15 80.38 -107.99
C LEU A 19 -29.86 80.50 -106.49
N SER A 20 -30.69 81.23 -105.76
CA SER A 20 -30.64 81.31 -104.29
C SER A 20 -30.79 79.93 -103.66
N GLU A 21 -31.77 79.15 -104.12
CA GLU A 21 -32.09 77.84 -103.54
C GLU A 21 -31.04 76.77 -103.89
N LEU A 22 -30.41 76.86 -105.06
CA LEU A 22 -29.27 76.02 -105.42
C LEU A 22 -28.03 76.34 -104.57
N ASN A 23 -27.78 77.62 -104.25
CA ASN A 23 -26.68 78.01 -103.36
C ASN A 23 -26.94 77.56 -101.91
N HIS A 24 -28.18 77.68 -101.42
CA HIS A 24 -28.56 77.18 -100.11
C HIS A 24 -28.47 75.65 -100.04
N ALA A 25 -28.83 74.93 -101.11
CA ALA A 25 -28.62 73.48 -101.20
C ALA A 25 -27.13 73.10 -101.22
N LEU A 26 -26.26 73.92 -101.84
CA LEU A 26 -24.81 73.72 -101.80
C LEU A 26 -24.25 73.92 -100.39
N GLU A 27 -24.68 74.97 -99.68
CA GLU A 27 -24.31 75.20 -98.27
C GLU A 27 -24.77 74.07 -97.36
N ILE A 28 -25.96 73.49 -97.61
CA ILE A 28 -26.45 72.31 -96.88
C ILE A 28 -25.59 71.07 -97.17
N VAL A 29 -25.11 70.88 -98.41
CA VAL A 29 -24.19 69.77 -98.75
C VAL A 29 -22.81 69.95 -98.11
N ASP A 30 -22.30 71.19 -98.03
CA ASP A 30 -21.03 71.49 -97.36
C ASP A 30 -21.14 71.37 -95.83
N SER A 31 -22.31 71.64 -95.24
CA SER A 31 -22.56 71.46 -93.80
C SER A 31 -22.94 70.03 -93.38
N LEU A 32 -23.30 69.16 -94.33
CA LEU A 32 -23.50 67.72 -94.11
C LEU A 32 -22.22 66.88 -94.22
N HIS A 33 -21.05 67.50 -94.43
CA HIS A 33 -19.75 66.87 -94.22
C HIS A 33 -19.44 66.73 -92.71
N LEU A 34 -20.23 65.89 -92.02
CA LEU A 34 -19.70 65.12 -90.89
C LEU A 34 -18.77 64.05 -91.50
N ASN A 35 -17.47 64.21 -91.28
CA ASN A 35 -16.39 63.55 -92.00
C ASN A 35 -16.55 62.01 -92.01
N VAL A 36 -16.63 61.41 -93.20
CA VAL A 36 -16.43 59.96 -93.40
C VAL A 36 -15.08 59.49 -92.83
N ASP A 37 -14.11 60.40 -92.73
CA ASP A 37 -12.80 60.13 -92.13
C ASP A 37 -12.85 60.09 -90.58
N GLU A 38 -13.71 60.86 -89.90
CA GLU A 38 -13.96 60.72 -88.45
C GLU A 38 -14.61 59.36 -88.12
N LEU A 39 -15.52 58.87 -88.97
CA LEU A 39 -16.11 57.52 -88.82
C LEU A 39 -15.12 56.38 -89.14
N LYS A 40 -14.11 56.62 -90.00
CA LYS A 40 -13.02 55.66 -90.26
C LYS A 40 -12.03 55.59 -89.10
N GLU A 41 -11.79 56.69 -88.39
CA GLU A 41 -10.93 56.72 -87.19
C GLU A 41 -11.59 56.02 -85.99
N ILE A 42 -12.92 56.08 -85.84
CA ILE A 42 -13.65 55.43 -84.73
C ILE A 42 -13.71 53.89 -84.86
N LYS A 43 -13.63 53.35 -86.08
CA LYS A 43 -13.72 51.90 -86.33
C LYS A 43 -12.62 51.06 -85.67
N PRO A 44 -11.32 51.39 -85.76
CA PRO A 44 -10.26 50.68 -85.02
C PRO A 44 -10.40 50.83 -83.50
N GLU A 45 -10.86 51.97 -82.99
CA GLU A 45 -11.15 52.14 -81.55
C GLU A 45 -12.25 51.19 -81.09
N LEU A 46 -13.37 51.07 -81.82
CA LEU A 46 -14.44 50.11 -81.54
C LEU A 46 -13.96 48.64 -81.57
N ILE A 47 -13.01 48.31 -82.46
CA ILE A 47 -12.41 46.97 -82.53
C ILE A 47 -11.48 46.74 -81.32
N SER A 48 -10.71 47.75 -80.90
CA SER A 48 -9.88 47.71 -79.68
C SER A 48 -10.76 47.51 -78.44
N ILE A 49 -11.80 48.32 -78.29
CA ILE A 49 -12.77 48.22 -77.19
C ILE A 49 -13.43 46.84 -77.17
N LYS A 50 -13.84 46.30 -78.33
CA LYS A 50 -14.42 44.95 -78.42
C LYS A 50 -13.43 43.87 -77.96
N LYS A 51 -12.15 44.02 -78.28
CA LYS A 51 -11.09 43.12 -77.84
C LYS A 51 -10.88 43.24 -76.33
N GLU A 52 -10.74 44.45 -75.81
CA GLU A 52 -10.61 44.74 -74.37
C GLU A 52 -11.78 44.19 -73.56
N VAL A 53 -13.02 44.36 -74.03
CA VAL A 53 -14.21 43.80 -73.38
C VAL A 53 -14.19 42.27 -73.38
N LYS A 54 -13.69 41.64 -74.46
CA LYS A 54 -13.55 40.18 -74.52
C LYS A 54 -12.44 39.67 -73.60
N ASP A 55 -11.33 40.39 -73.52
CA ASP A 55 -10.20 40.08 -72.64
C ASP A 55 -10.62 40.24 -71.16
N LEU A 56 -11.31 41.33 -70.81
CA LEU A 56 -11.93 41.54 -69.50
C LEU A 56 -12.96 40.47 -69.13
N ALA A 57 -13.79 40.01 -70.09
CA ALA A 57 -14.75 38.94 -69.84
C ALA A 57 -14.06 37.59 -69.56
N ASN A 58 -12.94 37.31 -70.23
CA ASN A 58 -12.13 36.12 -69.97
C ASN A 58 -11.42 36.22 -68.61
N GLU A 59 -10.88 37.39 -68.27
CA GLU A 59 -10.25 37.67 -66.98
C GLU A 59 -11.26 37.53 -65.83
N ALA A 60 -12.47 38.09 -65.98
CA ALA A 60 -13.56 37.92 -65.02
C ALA A 60 -13.94 36.44 -64.82
N LYS A 61 -13.95 35.65 -65.91
CA LYS A 61 -14.23 34.21 -65.83
C LYS A 61 -13.12 33.46 -65.09
N LEU A 62 -11.86 33.84 -65.30
CA LEU A 62 -10.71 33.28 -64.60
C LEU A 62 -10.79 33.60 -63.10
N VAL A 63 -11.02 34.87 -62.74
CA VAL A 63 -11.17 35.33 -61.35
C VAL A 63 -12.33 34.59 -60.64
N VAL A 64 -13.46 34.38 -61.31
CA VAL A 64 -14.59 33.61 -60.74
C VAL A 64 -14.23 32.14 -60.54
N SER A 65 -13.49 31.53 -61.47
CA SER A 65 -13.02 30.15 -61.34
C SER A 65 -12.05 30.00 -60.16
N GLU A 66 -11.07 30.89 -60.06
CA GLU A 66 -10.11 30.93 -58.95
C GLU A 66 -10.81 31.16 -57.60
N ALA A 67 -11.76 32.10 -57.54
CA ALA A 67 -12.56 32.35 -56.34
C ALA A 67 -13.38 31.12 -55.94
N SER A 68 -14.00 30.42 -56.89
CA SER A 68 -14.76 29.19 -56.63
C SER A 68 -13.86 28.08 -56.08
N GLU A 69 -12.65 27.93 -56.61
CA GLU A 69 -11.69 26.93 -56.15
C GLU A 69 -11.17 27.25 -54.75
N ILE A 70 -10.85 28.51 -54.47
CA ILE A 70 -10.48 28.99 -53.12
C ILE A 70 -11.61 28.73 -52.12
N ILE A 71 -12.86 29.04 -52.48
CA ILE A 71 -14.02 28.80 -51.60
C ILE A 71 -14.20 27.30 -51.36
N LYS A 72 -14.12 26.46 -52.39
CA LYS A 72 -14.23 25.00 -52.26
C LYS A 72 -13.14 24.43 -51.35
N ASN A 73 -11.90 24.90 -51.49
CA ASN A 73 -10.79 24.49 -50.63
C ASN A 73 -11.03 24.92 -49.19
N LYS A 74 -11.49 26.16 -48.94
CA LYS A 74 -11.86 26.62 -47.59
C LYS A 74 -13.00 25.80 -46.97
N ILE A 75 -14.03 25.48 -47.74
CA ILE A 75 -15.15 24.63 -47.28
C ILE A 75 -14.64 23.25 -46.89
N ASN A 76 -13.79 22.63 -47.73
CA ASN A 76 -13.21 21.33 -47.41
C ASN A 76 -12.34 21.39 -46.15
N THR A 77 -11.51 22.41 -45.99
CA THR A 77 -10.72 22.62 -44.76
C THR A 77 -11.63 22.75 -43.54
N ILE A 78 -12.69 23.56 -43.60
CA ILE A 78 -13.65 23.72 -42.51
C ILE A 78 -14.37 22.40 -42.19
N PHE A 79 -14.70 21.61 -43.21
CA PHE A 79 -15.35 20.32 -43.04
C PHE A 79 -14.44 19.31 -42.33
N PHE A 80 -13.19 19.18 -42.79
CA PHE A 80 -12.21 18.30 -42.14
C PHE A 80 -11.91 18.75 -40.71
N GLU A 81 -11.82 20.06 -40.48
CA GLU A 81 -11.60 20.60 -39.13
C GLU A 81 -12.79 20.32 -38.21
N ASN A 82 -14.03 20.42 -38.70
CA ASN A 82 -15.21 20.03 -37.92
C ASN A 82 -15.25 18.52 -37.63
N GLN A 83 -14.85 17.68 -38.58
CA GLN A 83 -14.74 16.24 -38.33
C GLN A 83 -13.68 15.94 -37.26
N ARG A 84 -12.53 16.59 -37.33
CA ARG A 84 -11.45 16.51 -36.34
C ARG A 84 -11.94 16.91 -34.95
N LEU A 85 -12.61 18.06 -34.84
CA LEU A 85 -13.16 18.56 -33.58
C LEU A 85 -14.24 17.63 -33.01
N ASN A 86 -15.12 17.08 -33.86
CA ASN A 86 -16.11 16.09 -33.41
C ASN A 86 -15.46 14.81 -32.89
N GLN A 87 -14.39 14.34 -33.52
CA GLN A 87 -13.65 13.17 -33.05
C GLN A 87 -12.96 13.46 -31.71
N GLU A 88 -12.32 14.62 -31.56
CA GLU A 88 -11.73 15.06 -30.28
C GLU A 88 -12.79 15.15 -29.17
N MET A 89 -14.01 15.58 -29.49
CA MET A 89 -15.13 15.61 -28.54
C MET A 89 -15.57 14.21 -28.12
N ILE A 90 -15.68 13.26 -29.06
CA ILE A 90 -16.00 11.86 -28.78
C ILE A 90 -14.94 11.24 -27.86
N ASP A 91 -13.65 11.45 -28.18
CA ASP A 91 -12.54 10.91 -27.39
C ASP A 91 -12.50 11.54 -25.98
N SER A 92 -12.82 12.84 -25.88
CA SER A 92 -12.96 13.52 -24.58
C SER A 92 -14.11 12.95 -23.75
N VAL A 93 -15.26 12.62 -24.36
CA VAL A 93 -16.40 12.00 -23.67
C VAL A 93 -16.03 10.61 -23.16
N LYS A 94 -15.38 9.77 -23.97
CA LYS A 94 -14.91 8.43 -23.53
C LYS A 94 -13.98 8.54 -22.33
N LYS A 95 -13.04 9.47 -22.36
CA LYS A 95 -12.12 9.71 -21.24
C LYS A 95 -12.85 10.16 -19.97
N LEU A 96 -13.91 10.96 -20.10
CA LEU A 96 -14.76 11.34 -18.96
C LEU A 96 -15.55 10.15 -18.40
N GLU A 97 -15.97 9.21 -19.26
CA GLU A 97 -16.61 7.95 -18.82
C GLU A 97 -15.64 7.04 -18.07
N GLU A 98 -14.40 6.89 -18.55
CA GLU A 98 -13.34 6.16 -17.84
C GLU A 98 -13.02 6.79 -16.48
N ILE A 99 -12.83 8.12 -16.43
CA ILE A 99 -12.59 8.84 -15.18
C ILE A 99 -13.78 8.68 -14.22
N LYS A 100 -15.02 8.73 -14.72
CA LYS A 100 -16.22 8.52 -13.91
C LYS A 100 -16.25 7.09 -13.34
N PHE A 101 -15.86 6.09 -14.12
CA PHE A 101 -15.75 4.71 -13.65
C PHE A 101 -14.68 4.58 -12.56
N ASP A 102 -13.48 5.11 -12.77
CA ASP A 102 -12.38 5.08 -11.80
C ASP A 102 -12.74 5.80 -10.49
N ILE A 103 -13.36 6.97 -10.58
CA ILE A 103 -13.89 7.71 -9.41
C ILE A 103 -14.96 6.88 -8.71
N GLY A 104 -15.84 6.18 -9.45
CA GLY A 104 -16.85 5.30 -8.88
C GLY A 104 -16.23 4.13 -8.10
N VAL A 105 -15.17 3.51 -8.63
CA VAL A 105 -14.42 2.44 -7.94
C VAL A 105 -13.75 3.00 -6.70
N LYS A 106 -13.03 4.12 -6.81
CA LYS A 106 -12.37 4.77 -5.67
C LYS A 106 -13.36 5.19 -4.58
N TYR A 107 -14.54 5.67 -4.97
CA TYR A 107 -15.59 6.02 -4.02
C TYR A 107 -16.10 4.79 -3.25
N LYS A 108 -16.26 3.64 -3.91
CA LYS A 108 -16.62 2.38 -3.24
C LYS A 108 -15.53 1.92 -2.27
N GLU A 109 -14.26 1.97 -2.68
CA GLU A 109 -13.13 1.65 -1.80
C GLU A 109 -13.12 2.54 -0.54
N ILE A 110 -13.33 3.85 -0.71
CA ILE A 110 -13.41 4.80 0.40
C ILE A 110 -14.62 4.53 1.30
N ALA A 111 -15.78 4.18 0.71
CA ALA A 111 -16.98 3.84 1.48
C ALA A 111 -16.77 2.58 2.34
N SER A 112 -16.20 1.51 1.77
CA SER A 112 -15.84 0.30 2.52
C SER A 112 -14.81 0.57 3.60
N ALA A 113 -13.78 1.37 3.31
CA ALA A 113 -12.80 1.77 4.32
C ALA A 113 -13.44 2.58 5.45
N TYR A 114 -14.43 3.43 5.16
CA TYR A 114 -15.17 4.20 6.15
C TYR A 114 -16.04 3.31 7.05
N GLU A 115 -16.69 2.28 6.51
CA GLU A 115 -17.44 1.31 7.33
C GLU A 115 -16.53 0.52 8.26
N LEU A 116 -15.37 0.04 7.79
CA LEU A 116 -14.37 -0.60 8.65
C LEU A 116 -13.87 0.33 9.77
N LEU A 117 -13.76 1.62 9.49
CA LEU A 117 -13.36 2.63 10.47
C LEU A 117 -14.47 2.87 11.52
N LEU A 118 -15.74 2.80 11.11
CA LEU A 118 -16.91 2.84 12.00
C LEU A 118 -16.95 1.62 12.91
N GLU A 119 -16.75 0.42 12.37
CA GLU A 119 -16.72 -0.83 13.14
C GLU A 119 -15.53 -0.85 14.11
N SER A 120 -14.34 -0.44 13.66
CA SER A 120 -13.17 -0.30 14.52
C SER A 120 -13.39 0.72 15.64
N LYS A 121 -14.06 1.85 15.35
CA LYS A 121 -14.45 2.84 16.36
C LYS A 121 -15.42 2.23 17.38
N GLN A 122 -16.37 1.42 16.94
CA GLN A 122 -17.32 0.75 17.84
C GLN A 122 -16.60 -0.26 18.75
N ASN A 123 -15.71 -1.08 18.20
CA ASN A 123 -14.87 -2.01 18.96
C ASN A 123 -13.99 -1.29 20.00
N ILE A 124 -13.43 -0.11 19.66
CA ILE A 124 -12.67 0.71 20.61
C ILE A 124 -13.56 1.22 21.75
N GLU A 125 -14.81 1.58 21.47
CA GLU A 125 -15.74 2.04 22.51
C GLU A 125 -16.17 0.89 23.42
N GLU A 126 -16.40 -0.31 22.88
CA GLU A 126 -16.68 -1.51 23.67
C GLU A 126 -15.49 -1.92 24.54
N LEU A 127 -14.25 -1.79 24.04
CA LEU A 127 -13.04 -1.96 24.85
C LEU A 127 -12.93 -0.90 25.95
N ARG A 128 -13.36 0.34 25.71
CA ARG A 128 -13.44 1.37 26.76
C ARG A 128 -14.44 1.00 27.84
N GLU A 129 -15.59 0.42 27.49
CA GLU A 129 -16.54 -0.11 28.46
C GLU A 129 -15.95 -1.26 29.27
N VAL A 130 -15.22 -2.18 28.64
CA VAL A 130 -14.47 -3.23 29.35
C VAL A 130 -13.47 -2.62 30.32
N ILE A 131 -12.68 -1.63 29.90
CA ILE A 131 -11.73 -0.93 30.77
C ILE A 131 -12.44 -0.21 31.93
N ALA A 132 -13.63 0.36 31.69
CA ALA A 132 -14.44 0.97 32.74
C ALA A 132 -14.91 -0.05 33.77
N LEU A 133 -15.37 -1.23 33.34
CA LEU A 133 -15.72 -2.34 34.22
C LEU A 133 -14.51 -2.85 35.02
N TYR A 134 -13.33 -2.91 34.40
CA TYR A 134 -12.08 -3.24 35.11
C TYR A 134 -11.72 -2.20 36.18
N LYS A 135 -11.93 -0.91 35.91
CA LYS A 135 -11.74 0.15 36.92
C LYS A 135 -12.77 0.07 38.03
N GLU A 136 -14.00 -0.29 37.72
CA GLU A 136 -15.04 -0.51 38.73
C GLU A 136 -14.69 -1.71 39.62
N PHE A 137 -14.19 -2.80 39.03
CA PHE A 137 -13.64 -3.93 39.76
C PHE A 137 -12.42 -3.57 40.62
N GLU A 138 -11.53 -2.70 40.13
CA GLU A 138 -10.38 -2.19 40.91
C GLU A 138 -10.84 -1.33 42.10
N ASN A 139 -11.87 -0.49 41.91
CA ASN A 139 -12.51 0.26 42.98
C ASN A 139 -13.18 -0.68 44.00
N ASP A 140 -13.85 -1.74 43.54
CA ASP A 140 -14.44 -2.76 44.39
C ASP A 140 -13.36 -3.52 45.18
N ILE A 141 -12.24 -3.88 44.57
CA ILE A 141 -11.08 -4.46 45.29
C ILE A 141 -10.55 -3.50 46.36
N THR A 142 -10.51 -2.20 46.05
CA THR A 142 -10.09 -1.17 47.01
C THR A 142 -11.08 -1.06 48.17
N SER A 143 -12.39 -1.13 47.87
CA SER A 143 -13.48 -1.17 48.84
C SER A 143 -13.41 -2.43 49.71
N TYR A 144 -13.22 -3.61 49.11
CA TYR A 144 -13.00 -4.87 49.84
C TYR A 144 -11.73 -4.83 50.69
N SER A 145 -10.65 -4.22 50.19
CA SER A 145 -9.43 -4.01 50.98
C SER A 145 -9.67 -3.11 52.18
N GLN A 146 -10.53 -2.09 52.05
CA GLN A 146 -10.94 -1.24 53.16
C GLN A 146 -11.83 -1.99 54.14
N ILE A 147 -12.79 -2.79 53.67
CA ILE A 147 -13.63 -3.66 54.49
C ILE A 147 -12.77 -4.66 55.28
N ILE A 148 -11.74 -5.25 54.65
CA ILE A 148 -10.78 -6.14 55.32
C ILE A 148 -9.98 -5.39 56.39
N LYS A 149 -9.53 -4.15 56.12
CA LYS A 149 -8.88 -3.31 57.13
C LYS A 149 -9.80 -3.02 58.31
N ASP A 150 -11.05 -2.68 58.05
CA ASP A 150 -12.05 -2.39 59.07
C ASP A 150 -12.36 -3.64 59.91
N PHE A 151 -12.45 -4.83 59.27
CA PHE A 151 -12.57 -6.10 59.99
C PHE A 151 -11.35 -6.39 60.85
N LYS A 152 -10.14 -6.15 60.32
CA LYS A 152 -8.91 -6.32 61.09
C LYS A 152 -8.87 -5.41 62.31
N SER A 153 -9.25 -4.14 62.17
CA SER A 153 -9.37 -3.22 63.31
C SER A 153 -10.44 -3.64 64.31
N LYS A 154 -11.58 -4.18 63.85
CA LYS A 154 -12.61 -4.75 64.75
C LYS A 154 -12.09 -5.97 65.52
N ILE A 155 -11.33 -6.85 64.86
CA ILE A 155 -10.68 -8.00 65.51
C ILE A 155 -9.66 -7.52 66.54
N GLU A 156 -8.78 -6.58 66.19
CA GLU A 156 -7.79 -6.01 67.12
C GLU A 156 -8.46 -5.33 68.33
N ASN A 157 -9.61 -4.66 68.12
CA ASN A 157 -10.38 -4.10 69.22
C ASN A 157 -11.02 -5.19 70.10
N LEU A 158 -11.62 -6.22 69.50
CA LEU A 158 -12.17 -7.37 70.24
C LEU A 158 -11.08 -8.10 71.05
N GLU A 159 -9.90 -8.29 70.48
CA GLU A 159 -8.75 -8.86 71.20
C GLU A 159 -8.32 -7.99 72.38
N ARG A 160 -8.30 -6.66 72.19
CA ARG A 160 -7.97 -5.70 73.25
C ARG A 160 -9.02 -5.69 74.36
N ASP A 161 -10.29 -5.75 74.01
CA ASP A 161 -11.41 -5.77 74.96
C ASP A 161 -11.43 -7.10 75.74
N LEU A 162 -11.24 -8.24 75.07
CA LEU A 162 -11.10 -9.55 75.71
C LEU A 162 -9.91 -9.57 76.67
N LYS A 163 -8.77 -8.99 76.26
CA LYS A 163 -7.58 -8.90 77.11
C LYS A 163 -7.83 -8.01 78.33
N SER A 164 -8.44 -6.84 78.14
CA SER A 164 -8.77 -5.92 79.22
C SER A 164 -9.77 -6.54 80.20
N GLN A 165 -10.82 -7.22 79.71
CA GLN A 165 -11.75 -7.96 80.56
C GLN A 165 -11.06 -9.09 81.32
N SER A 166 -10.19 -9.86 80.66
CA SER A 166 -9.41 -10.92 81.31
C SER A 166 -8.52 -10.36 82.42
N GLU A 167 -7.83 -9.24 82.17
CA GLU A 167 -6.98 -8.56 83.16
C GLU A 167 -7.81 -8.00 84.32
N SER A 168 -8.99 -7.43 84.05
CA SER A 168 -9.90 -6.94 85.08
C SER A 168 -10.44 -8.08 85.96
N ILE A 169 -10.86 -9.19 85.35
CA ILE A 169 -11.33 -10.38 86.08
C ILE A 169 -10.19 -10.94 86.95
N TYR A 170 -8.98 -11.02 86.41
CA TYR A 170 -7.81 -11.47 87.16
C TYR A 170 -7.49 -10.56 88.34
N SER A 171 -7.53 -9.24 88.15
CA SER A 171 -7.31 -8.27 89.24
C SER A 171 -8.38 -8.41 90.33
N SER A 172 -9.67 -8.43 89.95
CA SER A 172 -10.76 -8.58 90.92
C SER A 172 -10.69 -9.90 91.68
N LEU A 173 -10.33 -11.01 91.02
CA LEU A 173 -10.11 -12.30 91.68
C LEU A 173 -8.94 -12.24 92.66
N ASN A 174 -7.82 -11.63 92.26
CA ASN A 174 -6.65 -11.50 93.11
C ASN A 174 -6.93 -10.60 94.33
N ASP A 175 -7.66 -9.49 94.14
CA ASP A 175 -8.07 -8.60 95.22
C ASP A 175 -9.02 -9.30 96.19
N LYS A 176 -10.01 -10.05 95.67
CA LYS A 176 -10.93 -10.84 96.51
C LYS A 176 -10.22 -11.97 97.23
N GLN A 177 -9.27 -12.64 96.58
CA GLN A 177 -8.42 -13.65 97.22
C GLN A 177 -7.62 -13.04 98.37
N ASN A 178 -7.03 -11.86 98.20
CA ASN A 178 -6.29 -11.16 99.25
C ASN A 178 -7.20 -10.72 100.40
N GLU A 179 -8.41 -10.25 100.10
CA GLU A 179 -9.42 -9.90 101.11
C GLU A 179 -9.84 -11.12 101.94
N ILE A 180 -10.14 -12.25 101.28
CA ILE A 180 -10.46 -13.52 101.96
C ILE A 180 -9.28 -13.99 102.81
N LEU A 181 -8.05 -13.92 102.29
CA LEU A 181 -6.85 -14.35 103.02
C LEU A 181 -6.62 -13.47 104.25
N LYS A 182 -6.90 -12.16 104.15
CA LYS A 182 -6.84 -11.23 105.26
C LYS A 182 -7.90 -11.56 106.33
N ASN A 183 -9.16 -11.72 105.93
CA ASN A 183 -10.26 -12.04 106.84
C ASN A 183 -10.04 -13.39 107.54
N LEU A 184 -9.58 -14.41 106.82
CA LEU A 184 -9.21 -15.71 107.40
C LEU A 184 -8.09 -15.59 108.45
N ASN A 185 -7.08 -14.74 108.20
CA ASN A 185 -6.02 -14.51 109.16
C ASN A 185 -6.51 -13.73 110.39
N GLU A 186 -7.40 -12.76 110.22
CA GLU A 186 -8.01 -12.01 111.33
C GLU A 186 -8.86 -12.94 112.21
N VAL A 187 -9.77 -13.71 111.63
CA VAL A 187 -10.61 -14.69 112.36
C VAL A 187 -9.76 -15.75 113.06
N LYS A 188 -8.73 -16.26 112.38
CA LYS A 188 -7.77 -17.21 112.99
C LYS A 188 -7.08 -16.60 114.21
N ASN A 189 -6.62 -15.35 114.12
CA ASN A 189 -5.95 -14.68 115.22
C ASN A 189 -6.92 -14.42 116.39
N GLU A 190 -8.15 -14.01 116.12
CA GLU A 190 -9.19 -13.85 117.16
C GLU A 190 -9.51 -15.17 117.87
N ALA A 191 -9.62 -16.27 117.12
CA ALA A 191 -9.84 -17.60 117.69
C ALA A 191 -8.66 -18.05 118.56
N LEU A 192 -7.42 -17.77 118.14
CA LEU A 192 -6.22 -18.04 118.93
C LEU A 192 -6.22 -17.24 120.24
N VAL A 193 -6.53 -15.94 120.19
CA VAL A 193 -6.63 -15.09 121.39
C VAL A 193 -7.67 -15.63 122.36
N LYS A 194 -8.86 -16.00 121.89
CA LYS A 194 -9.91 -16.58 122.75
C LYS A 194 -9.50 -17.93 123.34
N PHE A 195 -8.78 -18.75 122.57
CA PHE A 195 -8.25 -20.02 123.05
C PHE A 195 -7.19 -19.81 124.14
N ASP A 196 -6.31 -18.83 123.98
CA ASP A 196 -5.32 -18.43 124.98
C ASP A 196 -5.98 -17.89 126.25
N GLU A 197 -7.04 -17.08 126.13
CA GLU A 197 -7.85 -16.60 127.26
C GLU A 197 -8.52 -17.74 128.03
N LEU A 198 -9.10 -18.72 127.33
CA LEU A 198 -9.68 -19.91 127.93
C LEU A 198 -8.62 -20.73 128.67
N THR A 199 -7.46 -20.92 128.04
CA THR A 199 -6.31 -21.63 128.63
C THR A 199 -5.83 -20.95 129.91
N ALA A 200 -5.69 -19.62 129.89
CA ALA A 200 -5.29 -18.84 131.07
C ALA A 200 -6.31 -18.93 132.21
N LYS A 201 -7.62 -18.90 131.91
CA LYS A 201 -8.67 -19.09 132.92
C LYS A 201 -8.63 -20.50 133.53
N CYS A 202 -8.46 -21.53 132.71
CA CYS A 202 -8.31 -22.92 133.18
C CYS A 202 -7.11 -23.05 134.14
N GLU A 203 -5.96 -22.47 133.78
CA GLU A 203 -4.77 -22.46 134.64
C GLU A 203 -5.03 -21.68 135.95
N GLY A 204 -5.74 -20.56 135.88
CA GLY A 204 -6.15 -19.78 137.06
C GLY A 204 -7.05 -20.55 138.01
N TYR A 205 -8.06 -21.26 137.49
CA TYR A 205 -8.93 -22.11 138.31
C TYR A 205 -8.17 -23.29 138.93
N LYS A 206 -7.24 -23.89 138.18
CA LYS A 206 -6.35 -24.94 138.70
C LYS A 206 -5.51 -24.43 139.88
N ILE A 207 -4.89 -23.25 139.75
CA ILE A 207 -4.13 -22.61 140.85
C ILE A 207 -5.04 -22.33 142.05
N HIS A 208 -6.26 -21.81 141.84
CA HIS A 208 -7.20 -21.56 142.92
C HIS A 208 -7.65 -22.83 143.64
N PHE A 209 -7.83 -23.93 142.91
CA PHE A 209 -8.14 -25.24 143.48
C PHE A 209 -6.96 -25.77 144.32
N GLU A 210 -5.73 -25.71 143.79
CA GLU A 210 -4.50 -26.06 144.51
C GLU A 210 -4.35 -25.24 145.80
N GLN A 211 -4.55 -23.92 145.73
CA GLN A 211 -4.51 -23.04 146.91
C GLN A 211 -5.60 -23.36 147.94
N SER A 212 -6.80 -23.73 147.48
CA SER A 212 -7.92 -24.06 148.38
C SER A 212 -7.69 -25.42 149.04
N TYR A 213 -7.10 -26.37 148.30
CA TYR A 213 -6.60 -27.63 148.83
C TYR A 213 -5.46 -27.44 149.84
N ASP A 214 -4.52 -26.53 149.58
CA ASP A 214 -3.44 -26.18 150.52
C ASP A 214 -3.97 -25.49 151.77
N ARG A 215 -4.90 -24.54 151.64
CA ARG A 215 -5.59 -23.91 152.77
C ARG A 215 -6.35 -24.94 153.60
N PHE A 216 -6.98 -25.92 152.96
CA PHE A 216 -7.59 -27.04 153.64
C PHE A 216 -6.56 -27.87 154.42
N ASN A 217 -5.44 -28.25 153.81
CA ASN A 217 -4.35 -28.97 154.50
C ASN A 217 -3.79 -28.17 155.68
N GLN A 218 -3.64 -26.85 155.56
CA GLN A 218 -3.21 -25.99 156.67
C GLN A 218 -4.24 -25.92 157.80
N ARG A 219 -5.54 -25.82 157.49
CA ARG A 219 -6.61 -25.86 158.50
C ARG A 219 -6.67 -27.22 159.21
N ALA A 220 -6.46 -28.31 158.48
CA ALA A 220 -6.37 -29.66 159.05
C ALA A 220 -5.17 -29.83 160.00
N LEU A 221 -4.04 -29.16 159.73
CA LEU A 221 -2.87 -29.13 160.61
C LEU A 221 -3.09 -28.30 161.89
N ILE A 222 -3.94 -27.28 161.86
CA ILE A 222 -4.21 -26.38 163.01
C ILE A 222 -5.25 -26.98 163.98
N ALA A 223 -6.16 -27.82 163.49
CA ALA A 223 -7.22 -28.41 164.31
C ALA A 223 -6.79 -29.76 164.91
N ASN A 224 -6.43 -29.75 166.20
CA ASN A 224 -5.97 -30.93 166.95
C ASN A 224 -7.09 -31.75 167.63
N GLU A 225 -8.32 -31.76 167.09
CA GLU A 225 -9.44 -32.58 167.58
C GLU A 225 -10.53 -32.66 166.47
N ASP A 226 -10.93 -33.89 166.09
CA ASP A 226 -11.93 -34.26 165.06
C ASP A 226 -11.56 -34.17 163.55
N LEU A 227 -10.62 -35.01 163.11
CA LEU A 227 -10.32 -35.32 161.69
C LEU A 227 -11.57 -35.71 160.86
N GLY A 228 -12.57 -36.37 161.47
CA GLY A 228 -13.77 -36.83 160.78
C GLY A 228 -14.72 -35.71 160.31
N ARG A 229 -14.96 -34.70 161.17
CA ARG A 229 -15.79 -33.54 160.81
C ARG A 229 -15.09 -32.62 159.81
N LEU A 230 -13.77 -32.47 159.94
CA LEU A 230 -12.96 -31.72 158.98
C LEU A 230 -12.94 -32.39 157.60
N ALA A 231 -12.81 -33.71 157.51
CA ALA A 231 -12.88 -34.43 156.23
C ALA A 231 -14.26 -34.30 155.56
N GLU A 232 -15.34 -34.24 156.34
CA GLU A 232 -16.71 -34.09 155.83
C GLU A 232 -16.99 -32.66 155.33
N VAL A 233 -16.51 -31.65 156.04
CA VAL A 233 -16.53 -30.24 155.58
C VAL A 233 -15.66 -30.06 154.34
N ALA A 234 -14.47 -30.67 154.30
CA ALA A 234 -13.58 -30.63 153.12
C ALA A 234 -14.23 -31.22 151.88
N LYS A 235 -14.83 -32.41 152.01
CA LYS A 235 -15.45 -33.12 150.90
C LYS A 235 -16.65 -32.34 150.34
N LYS A 236 -17.33 -31.58 151.20
CA LYS A 236 -18.45 -30.71 150.83
C LYS A 236 -17.97 -29.40 150.20
N GLU A 237 -16.96 -28.73 150.77
CA GLU A 237 -16.40 -27.49 150.22
C GLU A 237 -15.65 -27.74 148.89
N LEU A 238 -14.70 -28.68 148.85
CA LEU A 238 -14.00 -29.05 147.61
C LEU A 238 -14.95 -29.65 146.55
N GLY A 239 -15.96 -30.40 146.98
CA GLY A 239 -16.99 -30.94 146.08
C GLY A 239 -17.87 -29.85 145.48
N ASN A 240 -18.25 -28.85 146.28
CA ASN A 240 -19.02 -27.70 145.80
C ASN A 240 -18.17 -26.81 144.87
N ASP A 241 -16.92 -26.51 145.24
CA ASP A 241 -16.02 -25.69 144.41
C ASP A 241 -15.73 -26.40 143.08
N LYS A 242 -15.44 -27.70 143.10
CA LYS A 242 -15.27 -28.50 141.88
C LYS A 242 -16.52 -28.45 140.99
N LEU A 243 -17.70 -28.62 141.57
CA LEU A 243 -18.95 -28.60 140.81
C LEU A 243 -19.23 -27.21 140.22
N ILE A 244 -18.95 -26.14 140.96
CA ILE A 244 -19.07 -24.76 140.48
C ILE A 244 -18.12 -24.54 139.30
N TYR A 245 -16.83 -24.88 139.44
CA TYR A 245 -15.85 -24.70 138.37
C TYR A 245 -16.13 -25.60 137.15
N GLU A 246 -16.53 -26.85 137.34
CA GLU A 246 -16.92 -27.73 136.22
C GLU A 246 -18.16 -27.19 135.49
N THR A 247 -19.12 -26.61 136.21
CA THR A 247 -20.31 -26.01 135.61
C THR A 247 -19.97 -24.73 134.85
N GLU A 248 -19.16 -23.83 135.45
CA GLU A 248 -18.69 -22.60 134.79
C GLU A 248 -17.83 -22.89 133.56
N LEU A 249 -16.89 -23.84 133.66
CA LEU A 249 -16.04 -24.26 132.54
C LEU A 249 -16.84 -24.91 131.41
N LYS A 250 -17.87 -25.70 131.75
CA LYS A 250 -18.75 -26.32 130.76
C LYS A 250 -19.57 -25.28 130.02
N VAL A 251 -20.18 -24.32 130.72
CA VAL A 251 -20.93 -23.21 130.10
C VAL A 251 -20.01 -22.39 129.20
N LEU A 252 -18.81 -22.04 129.68
CA LEU A 252 -17.83 -21.27 128.90
C LEU A 252 -17.34 -22.02 127.65
N ALA A 253 -17.12 -23.34 127.76
CA ALA A 253 -16.75 -24.19 126.62
C ALA A 253 -17.88 -24.28 125.59
N GLU A 254 -19.13 -24.49 126.04
CA GLU A 254 -20.31 -24.52 125.17
C GLU A 254 -20.51 -23.16 124.46
N GLU A 255 -20.31 -22.05 125.16
CA GLU A 255 -20.43 -20.70 124.62
C GLU A 255 -19.31 -20.37 123.62
N THR A 256 -18.08 -20.84 123.87
CA THR A 256 -16.94 -20.68 122.96
C THR A 256 -17.12 -21.53 121.69
N ILE A 257 -17.57 -22.78 121.82
CA ILE A 257 -17.87 -23.67 120.68
C ILE A 257 -18.97 -23.05 119.81
N LYS A 258 -20.05 -22.56 120.41
CA LYS A 258 -21.14 -21.92 119.67
C LYS A 258 -20.67 -20.71 118.86
N GLN A 259 -19.82 -19.86 119.44
CA GLN A 259 -19.23 -18.72 118.71
C GLN A 259 -18.32 -19.17 117.56
N MET A 260 -17.55 -20.25 117.75
CA MET A 260 -16.72 -20.83 116.68
C MET A 260 -17.57 -21.42 115.55
N GLU A 261 -18.67 -22.10 115.86
CA GLU A 261 -19.61 -22.63 114.87
C GLU A 261 -20.29 -21.50 114.07
N GLU A 262 -20.66 -20.39 114.73
CA GLU A 262 -21.20 -19.20 114.06
C GLU A 262 -20.18 -18.56 113.10
N MET A 263 -18.91 -18.42 113.51
CA MET A 263 -17.84 -17.93 112.63
C MET A 263 -17.58 -18.86 111.43
N LEU A 264 -17.57 -20.18 111.67
CA LEU A 264 -17.34 -21.17 110.62
C LEU A 264 -18.48 -21.20 109.59
N LYS A 265 -19.72 -20.95 110.05
CA LYS A 265 -20.88 -20.80 109.17
C LYS A 265 -20.80 -19.54 108.32
N GLY A 266 -20.42 -18.40 108.89
CA GLY A 266 -20.20 -17.15 108.14
C GLY A 266 -19.18 -17.30 107.01
N LEU A 267 -18.06 -17.99 107.28
CA LEU A 267 -17.04 -18.31 106.26
C LEU A 267 -17.58 -19.23 105.15
N SER A 268 -18.45 -20.18 105.48
CA SER A 268 -19.07 -21.06 104.49
C SER A 268 -20.05 -20.31 103.59
N ASP A 269 -20.80 -19.36 104.15
CA ASP A 269 -21.77 -18.56 103.41
C ASP A 269 -21.05 -17.59 102.44
N GLU A 270 -19.99 -16.91 102.88
CA GLU A 270 -19.15 -16.06 102.01
C GLU A 270 -18.50 -16.87 100.87
N ARG A 271 -18.01 -18.08 101.15
CA ARG A 271 -17.45 -18.97 100.13
C ARG A 271 -18.49 -19.35 99.07
N ASN A 272 -19.73 -19.61 99.48
CA ASN A 272 -20.81 -19.95 98.56
C ASN A 272 -21.18 -18.76 97.65
N GLU A 273 -21.27 -17.54 98.21
CA GLU A 273 -21.48 -16.31 97.43
C GLU A 273 -20.39 -16.10 96.37
N VAL A 274 -19.12 -16.25 96.74
CA VAL A 274 -17.99 -16.11 95.79
C VAL A 274 -18.06 -17.16 94.68
N THR A 275 -18.47 -18.39 95.02
CA THR A 275 -18.62 -19.47 94.04
C THR A 275 -19.74 -19.17 93.03
N GLU A 276 -20.85 -18.60 93.51
CA GLU A 276 -22.00 -18.23 92.67
C GLU A 276 -21.67 -17.07 91.71
N VAL A 277 -20.91 -16.07 92.18
CA VAL A 277 -20.37 -14.99 91.34
C VAL A 277 -19.46 -15.54 90.25
N PHE A 278 -18.58 -16.49 90.60
CA PHE A 278 -17.64 -17.09 89.64
C PHE A 278 -18.35 -17.89 88.53
N GLU A 279 -19.31 -18.74 88.90
CA GLU A 279 -20.08 -19.51 87.91
C GLU A 279 -20.95 -18.62 87.02
N THR A 280 -21.48 -17.51 87.55
CA THR A 280 -22.21 -16.52 86.75
C THR A 280 -21.31 -15.85 85.71
N GLN A 281 -20.14 -15.33 86.13
CA GLN A 281 -19.17 -14.70 85.24
C GLN A 281 -18.65 -15.67 84.16
N LYS A 282 -18.39 -16.93 84.53
CA LYS A 282 -17.98 -17.97 83.59
C LYS A 282 -19.04 -18.25 82.53
N LYS A 283 -20.33 -18.28 82.92
CA LYS A 283 -21.44 -18.48 81.99
C LYS A 283 -21.59 -17.31 81.02
N GLU A 284 -21.46 -16.07 81.50
CA GLU A 284 -21.47 -14.86 80.68
C GLU A 284 -20.32 -14.86 79.67
N PHE A 285 -19.09 -15.15 80.13
CA PHE A 285 -17.92 -15.26 79.25
C PHE A 285 -18.09 -16.33 78.17
N THR A 286 -18.61 -17.51 78.55
CA THR A 286 -18.86 -18.61 77.59
C THR A 286 -19.87 -18.19 76.52
N THR A 287 -20.95 -17.52 76.93
CA THR A 287 -21.98 -17.01 76.00
C THR A 287 -21.41 -15.99 75.03
N LEU A 288 -20.52 -15.11 75.50
CA LEU A 288 -19.84 -14.12 74.66
C LEU A 288 -18.92 -14.78 73.62
N VAL A 289 -18.16 -15.81 74.02
CA VAL A 289 -17.29 -16.58 73.13
C VAL A 289 -18.09 -17.28 72.04
N ASP A 290 -19.18 -17.95 72.41
CA ASP A 290 -20.03 -18.68 71.45
C ASP A 290 -20.69 -17.72 70.45
N THR A 291 -21.19 -16.58 70.92
CA THR A 291 -21.77 -15.54 70.05
C THR A 291 -20.72 -14.99 69.07
N SER A 292 -19.50 -14.76 69.55
CA SER A 292 -18.39 -14.25 68.72
C SER A 292 -17.98 -15.24 67.62
N LYS A 293 -17.96 -16.55 67.93
CA LYS A 293 -17.72 -17.60 66.93
C LYS A 293 -18.75 -17.58 65.81
N VAL A 294 -20.04 -17.54 66.16
CA VAL A 294 -21.13 -17.50 65.17
C VAL A 294 -21.02 -16.26 64.27
N MET A 295 -20.66 -15.10 64.83
CA MET A 295 -20.43 -13.89 64.04
C MET A 295 -19.27 -14.05 63.05
N ILE A 296 -18.15 -14.63 63.46
CA ILE A 296 -16.99 -14.88 62.58
C ILE A 296 -17.36 -15.85 61.45
N ASP A 297 -18.09 -16.92 61.75
CA ASP A 297 -18.52 -17.90 60.74
C ASP A 297 -19.46 -17.27 59.71
N ASN A 298 -20.41 -16.45 60.15
CA ASN A 298 -21.30 -15.71 59.24
C ASN A 298 -20.53 -14.74 58.33
N LEU A 299 -19.53 -14.02 58.87
CA LEU A 299 -18.69 -13.13 58.08
C LEU A 299 -17.90 -13.88 57.01
N ASN A 300 -17.31 -15.02 57.37
CA ASN A 300 -16.61 -15.88 56.43
C ASN A 300 -17.54 -16.40 55.32
N HIS A 301 -18.76 -16.77 55.68
CA HIS A 301 -19.73 -17.26 54.69
C HIS A 301 -20.12 -16.17 53.68
N ILE A 302 -20.45 -14.96 54.16
CA ILE A 302 -20.84 -13.83 53.31
C ILE A 302 -19.69 -13.44 52.35
N PHE A 303 -18.46 -13.36 52.88
CA PHE A 303 -17.29 -13.03 52.07
C PHE A 303 -17.10 -14.05 50.93
N ASN A 304 -17.13 -15.34 51.24
CA ASN A 304 -16.95 -16.40 50.25
C ASN A 304 -18.07 -16.42 49.20
N ALA A 305 -19.33 -16.21 49.61
CA ALA A 305 -20.46 -16.17 48.68
C ALA A 305 -20.33 -15.01 47.67
N ASN A 306 -20.02 -13.81 48.15
CA ASN A 306 -19.84 -12.64 47.28
C ASN A 306 -18.65 -12.79 46.32
N TYR A 307 -17.52 -13.29 46.83
CA TYR A 307 -16.33 -13.53 45.99
C TYR A 307 -16.64 -14.49 44.83
N GLN A 308 -17.33 -15.60 45.10
CA GLN A 308 -17.69 -16.57 44.06
C GLN A 308 -18.71 -16.02 43.05
N ALA A 309 -19.70 -15.25 43.51
CA ALA A 309 -20.67 -14.62 42.62
C ALA A 309 -19.99 -13.68 41.60
N LYS A 310 -19.08 -12.81 42.06
CA LYS A 310 -18.36 -11.90 41.16
C LYS A 310 -17.36 -12.59 40.25
N LYS A 311 -16.70 -13.65 40.73
CA LYS A 311 -15.82 -14.47 39.88
C LYS A 311 -16.59 -15.12 38.72
N ASN A 312 -17.81 -15.60 38.98
CA ASN A 312 -18.65 -16.21 37.95
C ASN A 312 -19.17 -15.17 36.96
N GLU A 313 -19.66 -14.03 37.43
CA GLU A 313 -20.12 -12.93 36.58
C GLU A 313 -19.01 -12.43 35.63
N PHE A 314 -17.81 -12.24 36.16
CA PHE A 314 -16.64 -11.88 35.34
C PHE A 314 -16.33 -12.95 34.29
N SER A 315 -16.37 -14.24 34.65
CA SER A 315 -16.09 -15.32 33.70
C SER A 315 -17.12 -15.39 32.57
N ILE A 316 -18.41 -15.15 32.87
CA ILE A 316 -19.47 -15.13 31.85
C ILE A 316 -19.23 -13.98 30.87
N ILE A 317 -19.09 -12.76 31.37
CA ILE A 317 -18.91 -11.56 30.54
C ILE A 317 -17.63 -11.67 29.68
N PHE A 318 -16.53 -12.15 30.27
CA PHE A 318 -15.27 -12.31 29.56
C PHE A 318 -15.40 -13.33 28.42
N ASN A 319 -16.00 -14.49 28.69
CA ASN A 319 -16.14 -15.54 27.68
C ASN A 319 -17.11 -15.14 26.58
N GLU A 320 -18.22 -14.48 26.89
CA GLU A 320 -19.17 -13.96 25.89
C GLU A 320 -18.51 -12.95 24.96
N LYS A 321 -17.77 -11.98 25.51
CA LYS A 321 -17.04 -10.99 24.70
C LYS A 321 -15.93 -11.62 23.86
N LEU A 322 -15.19 -12.59 24.42
CA LEU A 322 -14.17 -13.33 23.67
C LEU A 322 -14.79 -14.12 22.50
N HIS A 323 -15.98 -14.69 22.71
CA HIS A 323 -16.70 -15.43 21.68
C HIS A 323 -17.17 -14.50 20.55
N SER A 324 -17.80 -13.38 20.87
CA SER A 324 -18.23 -12.38 19.88
C SER A 324 -17.05 -11.84 19.06
N LEU A 325 -15.91 -11.54 19.71
CA LEU A 325 -14.72 -11.08 19.00
C LEU A 325 -14.21 -12.13 18.00
N ASN A 326 -14.30 -13.41 18.37
CA ASN A 326 -13.87 -14.50 17.52
C ASN A 326 -14.84 -14.76 16.34
N GLU A 327 -16.15 -14.57 16.56
CA GLU A 327 -17.14 -14.61 15.48
C GLU A 327 -16.92 -13.46 14.49
N ASN A 328 -16.80 -12.21 14.96
CA ASN A 328 -16.54 -11.05 14.09
C ASN A 328 -15.25 -11.21 13.28
N LYS A 329 -14.19 -11.74 13.90
CA LYS A 329 -12.93 -12.06 13.20
C LYS A 329 -13.16 -13.05 12.06
N GLN A 330 -14.03 -14.04 12.28
CA GLN A 330 -14.27 -15.10 11.31
C GLN A 330 -15.13 -14.62 10.14
N ASP A 331 -16.09 -13.75 10.40
CA ASP A 331 -16.88 -13.09 9.36
C ASP A 331 -16.00 -12.19 8.48
N PHE A 332 -15.11 -11.39 9.09
CA PHE A 332 -14.14 -10.58 8.33
C PHE A 332 -13.22 -11.44 7.45
N LEU A 333 -12.75 -12.58 7.96
CA LEU A 333 -11.95 -13.52 7.18
C LEU A 333 -12.73 -14.08 5.97
N ASN A 334 -14.00 -14.40 6.16
CA ASN A 334 -14.86 -14.91 5.09
C ASN A 334 -15.11 -13.84 4.01
N GLU A 335 -15.34 -12.58 4.40
CA GLU A 335 -15.46 -11.46 3.46
C GLU A 335 -14.17 -11.23 2.68
N LEU A 336 -13.01 -11.27 3.36
CA LEU A 336 -11.72 -11.08 2.72
C LEU A 336 -11.40 -12.19 1.71
N VAL A 337 -11.75 -13.44 2.03
CA VAL A 337 -11.65 -14.57 1.09
C VAL A 337 -12.58 -14.35 -0.12
N SER A 338 -13.82 -13.93 0.12
CA SER A 338 -14.79 -13.65 -0.96
C SER A 338 -14.32 -12.50 -1.87
N ALA A 339 -13.78 -11.42 -1.30
CA ALA A 339 -13.23 -10.31 -2.05
C ALA A 339 -11.99 -10.72 -2.87
N LYS A 340 -11.13 -11.58 -2.31
CA LYS A 340 -9.98 -12.13 -3.02
C LYS A 340 -10.42 -13.00 -4.20
N GLU A 341 -11.39 -13.88 -4.03
CA GLU A 341 -11.91 -14.71 -5.12
C GLU A 341 -12.56 -13.86 -6.21
N ASN A 342 -13.36 -12.86 -5.84
CA ASN A 342 -13.94 -11.92 -6.80
C ASN A 342 -12.86 -11.16 -7.58
N GLY A 343 -11.85 -10.64 -6.90
CA GLY A 343 -10.73 -9.96 -7.55
C GLY A 343 -9.93 -10.88 -8.48
N LEU A 344 -9.74 -12.15 -8.10
CA LEU A 344 -9.10 -13.16 -8.95
C LEU A 344 -9.90 -13.42 -10.23
N ASN A 345 -11.21 -13.60 -10.10
CA ASN A 345 -12.12 -13.80 -11.23
C ASN A 345 -12.13 -12.60 -12.18
N GLU A 346 -12.10 -11.38 -11.63
CA GLU A 346 -12.06 -10.14 -12.41
C GLU A 346 -10.72 -10.00 -13.17
N LEU A 347 -9.61 -10.41 -12.55
CA LEU A 347 -8.29 -10.46 -13.18
C LEU A 347 -8.22 -11.51 -14.29
N GLU A 348 -8.83 -12.67 -14.07
CA GLU A 348 -8.93 -13.75 -15.07
C GLU A 348 -9.79 -13.33 -16.25
N THR A 349 -10.88 -12.58 -16.00
CA THR A 349 -11.71 -11.98 -17.04
C THR A 349 -10.93 -10.95 -17.86
N LYS A 350 -10.25 -9.99 -17.21
CA LYS A 350 -9.41 -8.99 -17.89
C LYS A 350 -8.24 -9.61 -18.66
N LYS A 351 -7.66 -10.70 -18.15
CA LYS A 351 -6.66 -11.48 -18.87
C LYS A 351 -7.24 -12.05 -20.16
N GLY A 352 -8.46 -12.58 -20.13
CA GLY A 352 -9.19 -13.00 -21.33
C GLY A 352 -9.38 -11.86 -22.33
N GLU A 353 -9.90 -10.71 -21.86
CA GLU A 353 -10.09 -9.52 -22.69
C GLU A 353 -8.79 -9.02 -23.34
N CYS A 354 -7.67 -9.04 -22.60
CA CYS A 354 -6.36 -8.63 -23.10
C CYS A 354 -5.80 -9.63 -24.13
N ILE A 355 -6.04 -10.93 -23.95
CA ILE A 355 -5.71 -11.94 -24.96
C ILE A 355 -6.54 -11.69 -26.22
N ASP A 356 -7.84 -11.41 -26.09
CA ASP A 356 -8.72 -11.09 -27.22
C ASP A 356 -8.28 -9.79 -27.93
N GLU A 357 -7.82 -8.77 -27.20
CA GLU A 357 -7.21 -7.56 -27.77
C GLU A 357 -5.90 -7.86 -28.50
N ILE A 358 -5.01 -8.69 -27.95
CA ILE A 358 -3.77 -9.11 -28.61
C ILE A 358 -4.08 -9.86 -29.91
N ASP A 359 -5.06 -10.77 -29.89
CA ASP A 359 -5.49 -11.52 -31.08
C ASP A 359 -6.13 -10.60 -32.13
N ASN A 360 -6.96 -9.64 -31.70
CA ASN A 360 -7.51 -8.61 -32.58
C ASN A 360 -6.42 -7.70 -33.15
N GLN A 361 -5.42 -7.33 -32.35
CA GLN A 361 -4.31 -6.48 -32.79
C GLN A 361 -3.36 -7.23 -33.74
N ALA A 362 -3.15 -8.53 -33.53
CA ALA A 362 -2.43 -9.41 -34.45
C ALA A 362 -3.17 -9.57 -35.79
N ARG A 363 -4.51 -9.57 -35.77
CA ARG A 363 -5.37 -9.46 -36.97
C ARG A 363 -5.27 -8.09 -37.64
N ILE A 364 -5.28 -7.00 -36.89
CA ILE A 364 -5.22 -5.61 -37.41
C ILE A 364 -3.86 -5.33 -38.07
N TYR A 365 -2.76 -5.79 -37.45
CA TYR A 365 -1.42 -5.69 -38.04
C TYR A 365 -1.14 -6.74 -39.11
N ASP A 366 -2.13 -7.57 -39.44
CA ASP A 366 -2.03 -8.64 -40.42
C ASP A 366 -0.76 -9.47 -40.23
N ILE A 367 -0.38 -9.77 -38.98
CA ILE A 367 0.79 -10.62 -38.70
C ILE A 367 0.54 -12.01 -39.31
N SER A 368 -0.73 -12.45 -39.35
CA SER A 368 -1.17 -13.62 -40.11
C SER A 368 -0.94 -13.45 -41.61
N GLY A 369 -1.20 -12.30 -42.22
CA GLY A 369 -0.90 -12.02 -43.63
C GLY A 369 0.58 -11.79 -43.93
N VAL A 370 1.38 -11.28 -43.00
CA VAL A 370 2.85 -11.22 -43.13
C VAL A 370 3.44 -12.62 -43.01
N LYS A 371 2.96 -13.43 -42.06
CA LYS A 371 3.33 -14.85 -41.93
C LYS A 371 2.87 -15.65 -43.15
N ALA A 372 1.65 -15.43 -43.64
CA ALA A 372 1.13 -16.07 -44.85
C ALA A 372 1.87 -15.59 -46.10
N ASN A 373 2.29 -14.32 -46.19
CA ASN A 373 3.12 -13.83 -47.29
C ASN A 373 4.55 -14.38 -47.21
N VAL A 374 5.12 -14.55 -46.02
CA VAL A 374 6.43 -15.19 -45.83
C VAL A 374 6.36 -16.69 -46.15
N GLU A 375 5.31 -17.38 -45.70
CA GLU A 375 5.03 -18.79 -46.04
C GLU A 375 4.73 -18.95 -47.54
N TYR A 376 4.03 -18.00 -48.17
CA TYR A 376 3.74 -17.98 -49.61
C TYR A 376 4.98 -17.65 -50.45
N LEU A 377 5.85 -16.74 -49.99
CA LEU A 377 7.13 -16.47 -50.64
C LEU A 377 8.09 -17.65 -50.48
N LEU A 378 8.08 -18.33 -49.33
CA LEU A 378 8.80 -19.59 -49.11
C LEU A 378 8.22 -20.72 -49.98
N SER A 379 6.88 -20.80 -50.15
CA SER A 379 6.25 -21.80 -51.01
C SER A 379 6.52 -21.55 -52.49
N LEU A 380 6.52 -20.29 -52.95
CA LEU A 380 6.90 -19.90 -54.32
C LEU A 380 8.38 -20.18 -54.64
N LEU A 381 9.24 -20.15 -53.61
CA LEU A 381 10.65 -20.52 -53.74
C LEU A 381 10.84 -22.04 -53.77
N ASN A 382 10.06 -22.80 -53.00
CA ASN A 382 10.10 -24.26 -53.01
C ASN A 382 9.42 -24.86 -54.27
N GLU A 383 8.27 -24.33 -54.71
CA GLU A 383 7.53 -24.80 -55.89
C GLU A 383 8.27 -24.59 -57.22
N LYS A 384 9.24 -23.67 -57.28
CA LYS A 384 10.01 -23.41 -58.52
C LYS A 384 11.17 -24.37 -58.74
N ASP A 385 11.64 -25.07 -57.70
CA ASP A 385 12.83 -25.94 -57.75
C ASP A 385 12.53 -27.42 -57.56
N ASP A 386 11.46 -27.80 -56.84
CA ASP A 386 11.18 -29.22 -56.54
C ASP A 386 10.98 -30.07 -57.82
N GLY A 387 10.55 -29.48 -58.94
CA GLY A 387 10.41 -30.22 -60.21
C GLY A 387 11.69 -30.38 -61.03
N LYS A 388 12.73 -29.58 -60.78
CA LYS A 388 13.95 -29.56 -61.62
C LYS A 388 15.05 -30.44 -61.05
N ASP A 389 15.30 -30.35 -59.74
CA ASP A 389 16.31 -31.18 -59.09
C ASP A 389 15.85 -32.64 -58.99
N ASP A 390 14.55 -32.90 -58.78
CA ASP A 390 14.00 -34.25 -58.82
C ASP A 390 14.08 -34.83 -60.25
N GLY A 391 13.84 -34.01 -61.27
CA GLY A 391 14.05 -34.41 -62.67
C GLY A 391 15.51 -34.74 -63.01
N ILE A 392 16.47 -33.95 -62.52
CA ILE A 392 17.91 -34.23 -62.68
C ILE A 392 18.33 -35.48 -61.89
N LYS A 393 17.79 -35.69 -60.68
CA LYS A 393 18.04 -36.89 -59.88
C LYS A 393 17.47 -38.15 -60.53
N ASP A 394 16.28 -38.06 -61.12
CA ASP A 394 15.68 -39.15 -61.90
C ASP A 394 16.51 -39.44 -63.17
N GLU A 395 17.01 -38.40 -63.86
CA GLU A 395 17.94 -38.57 -64.99
C GLU A 395 19.25 -39.25 -64.57
N ILE A 396 19.86 -38.81 -63.45
CA ILE A 396 21.04 -39.44 -62.86
C ILE A 396 20.78 -40.92 -62.56
N ALA A 397 19.68 -41.24 -61.87
CA ALA A 397 19.33 -42.61 -61.52
C ALA A 397 19.13 -43.49 -62.76
N ASN A 398 18.52 -42.95 -63.82
CA ASN A 398 18.37 -43.65 -65.10
C ASN A 398 19.73 -43.88 -65.80
N ILE A 399 20.63 -42.90 -65.77
CA ILE A 399 21.98 -43.02 -66.35
C ILE A 399 22.81 -44.06 -65.58
N GLU A 400 22.80 -44.02 -64.24
CA GLU A 400 23.49 -44.99 -63.38
C GLU A 400 23.00 -46.43 -63.63
N GLN A 401 21.68 -46.60 -63.75
CA GLN A 401 21.12 -47.92 -64.08
C GLN A 401 21.53 -48.37 -65.49
N GLY A 402 21.54 -47.46 -66.47
CA GLY A 402 22.00 -47.74 -67.83
C GLY A 402 23.49 -48.14 -67.89
N ILE A 403 24.35 -47.50 -67.10
CA ILE A 403 25.76 -47.88 -66.96
C ILE A 403 25.85 -49.30 -66.40
N LYS A 404 25.13 -49.59 -65.32
CA LYS A 404 25.14 -50.90 -64.67
C LYS A 404 24.68 -52.03 -65.59
N ASP A 405 23.65 -51.79 -66.39
CA ASP A 405 23.17 -52.77 -67.37
C ASP A 405 24.23 -53.05 -68.44
N LYS A 406 24.91 -52.01 -68.95
CA LYS A 406 26.01 -52.16 -69.92
C LYS A 406 27.27 -52.82 -69.33
N GLU A 407 27.59 -52.57 -68.06
CA GLU A 407 28.67 -53.28 -67.36
C GLU A 407 28.40 -54.78 -67.27
N GLN A 408 27.15 -55.17 -67.03
CA GLN A 408 26.76 -56.58 -67.02
C GLN A 408 26.86 -57.21 -68.42
N GLU A 409 26.39 -56.50 -69.46
CA GLU A 409 26.55 -56.97 -70.85
C GLU A 409 28.02 -57.14 -71.23
N LEU A 410 28.89 -56.21 -70.81
CA LEU A 410 30.32 -56.28 -71.04
C LEU A 410 30.93 -57.54 -70.40
N GLU A 411 30.51 -57.87 -69.18
CA GLU A 411 31.03 -59.03 -68.46
C GLU A 411 30.53 -60.35 -69.07
N GLU A 412 29.29 -60.38 -69.56
CA GLU A 412 28.73 -61.51 -70.30
C GLU A 412 29.48 -61.74 -71.63
N ILE A 413 29.80 -60.67 -72.37
CA ILE A 413 30.61 -60.76 -73.60
C ILE A 413 32.02 -61.26 -73.30
N LYS A 414 32.67 -60.78 -72.24
CA LYS A 414 34.00 -61.29 -71.84
C LYS A 414 33.97 -62.78 -71.58
N LYS A 415 32.92 -63.27 -70.88
CA LYS A 415 32.73 -64.69 -70.63
C LYS A 415 32.49 -65.48 -71.90
N GLN A 416 31.70 -64.96 -72.85
CA GLN A 416 31.47 -65.61 -74.14
C GLN A 416 32.76 -65.69 -74.98
N ILE A 417 33.61 -64.67 -74.93
CA ILE A 417 34.95 -64.71 -75.57
C ILE A 417 35.79 -65.82 -74.93
N GLU A 418 35.83 -65.90 -73.61
CA GLU A 418 36.58 -66.93 -72.89
C GLU A 418 36.08 -68.34 -73.20
N GLU A 419 34.77 -68.54 -73.29
CA GLU A 419 34.15 -69.82 -73.68
C GLU A 419 34.40 -70.18 -75.14
N ALA A 420 34.36 -69.21 -76.07
CA ALA A 420 34.62 -69.44 -77.49
C ALA A 420 36.07 -69.88 -77.73
N LEU A 421 37.04 -69.27 -77.03
CA LEU A 421 38.45 -69.65 -77.07
C LEU A 421 38.67 -71.04 -76.46
N ASN A 422 38.06 -71.32 -75.30
CA ASN A 422 38.20 -72.60 -74.61
C ASN A 422 37.50 -73.79 -75.29
N ASN A 423 36.59 -73.57 -76.22
CA ASN A 423 35.88 -74.65 -76.91
C ASN A 423 36.38 -74.91 -78.34
N ASN A 424 37.35 -74.14 -78.84
CA ASN A 424 37.88 -74.35 -80.18
C ASN A 424 38.91 -75.50 -80.19
N ASP A 425 38.53 -76.63 -80.77
CA ASP A 425 39.36 -77.84 -80.83
C ASP A 425 40.60 -77.67 -81.72
N GLU A 426 40.53 -76.85 -82.77
CA GLU A 426 41.66 -76.58 -83.67
C GLU A 426 42.71 -75.69 -82.97
N LEU A 427 42.26 -74.71 -82.19
CA LEU A 427 43.11 -73.90 -81.33
C LEU A 427 43.76 -74.74 -80.22
N LYS A 428 43.00 -75.62 -79.56
CA LYS A 428 43.53 -76.57 -78.56
C LYS A 428 44.59 -77.47 -79.15
N GLN A 429 44.33 -78.03 -80.33
CA GLN A 429 45.25 -78.92 -81.00
C GLN A 429 46.54 -78.19 -81.38
N LYS A 430 46.45 -77.00 -81.97
CA LYS A 430 47.63 -76.18 -82.27
C LYS A 430 48.39 -75.76 -81.01
N ASN A 431 47.70 -75.46 -79.91
CA ASN A 431 48.35 -75.14 -78.64
C ASN A 431 49.08 -76.33 -78.01
N GLU A 432 48.52 -77.55 -78.09
CA GLU A 432 49.24 -78.76 -77.67
C GLU A 432 50.40 -79.10 -78.62
N GLU A 433 50.24 -78.94 -79.94
CA GLU A 433 51.34 -79.07 -80.90
C GLU A 433 52.46 -78.06 -80.61
N LEU A 434 52.13 -76.81 -80.31
CA LEU A 434 53.08 -75.77 -79.93
C LEU A 434 53.82 -76.14 -78.64
N LYS A 435 53.11 -76.69 -77.65
CA LYS A 435 53.69 -77.13 -76.38
C LYS A 435 54.62 -78.33 -76.58
N GLU A 436 54.25 -79.26 -77.44
CA GLU A 436 55.07 -80.40 -77.79
C GLU A 436 56.34 -79.98 -78.56
N ILE A 437 56.22 -79.05 -79.51
CA ILE A 437 57.38 -78.43 -80.20
C ILE A 437 58.27 -77.67 -79.20
N LYS A 438 57.70 -76.91 -78.26
CA LYS A 438 58.47 -76.22 -77.19
C LYS A 438 59.25 -77.22 -76.33
N ASN A 439 58.61 -78.31 -75.90
CA ASN A 439 59.30 -79.36 -75.15
C ASN A 439 60.41 -80.04 -75.97
N GLN A 440 60.19 -80.30 -77.27
CA GLN A 440 61.21 -80.84 -78.17
C GLN A 440 62.39 -79.88 -78.35
N ILE A 441 62.14 -78.57 -78.44
CA ILE A 441 63.19 -77.53 -78.46
C ILE A 441 63.97 -77.55 -77.14
N ASP A 442 63.29 -77.53 -75.99
CA ASP A 442 63.93 -77.57 -74.67
C ASP A 442 64.77 -78.85 -74.48
N GLU A 443 64.28 -80.00 -74.96
CA GLU A 443 64.97 -81.29 -74.92
C GLU A 443 66.17 -81.33 -75.89
N ALA A 444 66.04 -80.77 -77.09
CA ALA A 444 67.13 -80.63 -78.08
C ALA A 444 68.24 -79.68 -77.60
N LEU A 445 67.88 -78.59 -76.91
CA LEU A 445 68.81 -77.65 -76.28
C LEU A 445 69.49 -78.22 -75.03
N SER A 446 68.88 -79.22 -74.38
CA SER A 446 69.42 -79.91 -73.20
C SER A 446 70.43 -81.03 -73.53
N GLN A 447 70.58 -81.40 -74.81
CA GLN A 447 71.57 -82.39 -75.26
C GLN A 447 72.96 -81.75 -75.44
N GLU A 448 74.05 -82.47 -75.13
CA GLU A 448 75.42 -82.00 -75.39
C GLU A 448 76.11 -82.83 -76.50
N PRO A 449 76.57 -82.21 -77.60
CA PRO A 449 76.34 -80.80 -77.97
C PRO A 449 74.89 -80.52 -78.39
N PRO A 450 74.38 -79.28 -78.22
CA PRO A 450 73.01 -78.93 -78.56
C PRO A 450 72.71 -79.21 -80.04
N ALA A 451 71.55 -79.82 -80.29
CA ALA A 451 71.08 -80.03 -81.65
C ALA A 451 70.62 -78.70 -82.27
N ASP A 452 70.74 -78.58 -83.60
CA ASP A 452 70.25 -77.39 -84.32
C ASP A 452 68.72 -77.31 -84.23
N THR A 453 68.21 -76.27 -83.59
CA THR A 453 66.79 -76.03 -83.34
C THR A 453 66.17 -75.02 -84.30
N SER A 454 66.94 -74.46 -85.22
CA SER A 454 66.53 -73.32 -86.06
C SER A 454 65.20 -73.57 -86.81
N GLU A 455 65.01 -74.77 -87.37
CA GLU A 455 63.75 -75.12 -88.05
C GLU A 455 62.57 -75.29 -87.08
N LEU A 456 62.82 -75.79 -85.86
CA LEU A 456 61.77 -75.93 -84.84
C LEU A 456 61.34 -74.57 -84.29
N GLU A 457 62.28 -73.63 -84.14
CA GLU A 457 61.99 -72.26 -83.70
C GLU A 457 61.23 -71.46 -84.75
N GLU A 458 61.57 -71.57 -86.03
CA GLU A 458 60.73 -71.00 -87.11
C GLU A 458 59.33 -71.62 -87.11
N ARG A 459 59.23 -72.95 -86.95
CA ARG A 459 57.93 -73.64 -86.88
C ARG A 459 57.10 -73.20 -85.68
N LYS A 460 57.74 -72.96 -84.54
CA LYS A 460 57.12 -72.44 -83.31
C LYS A 460 56.58 -71.03 -83.54
N GLU A 461 57.37 -70.13 -84.11
CA GLU A 461 56.96 -68.75 -84.39
C GLU A 461 55.80 -68.71 -85.40
N GLU A 462 55.84 -69.56 -86.42
CA GLU A 462 54.74 -69.69 -87.38
C GLU A 462 53.46 -70.23 -86.72
N LEU A 463 53.56 -71.22 -85.82
CA LEU A 463 52.42 -71.70 -85.04
C LEU A 463 51.89 -70.64 -84.07
N GLU A 464 52.75 -69.89 -83.40
CA GLU A 464 52.37 -68.80 -82.48
C GLU A 464 51.63 -67.69 -83.22
N ASN A 465 52.09 -67.31 -84.41
CA ASN A 465 51.40 -66.34 -85.25
C ASN A 465 50.05 -66.86 -85.76
N GLN A 466 49.98 -68.12 -86.19
CA GLN A 466 48.71 -68.74 -86.60
C GLN A 466 47.72 -68.87 -85.44
N ILE A 467 48.18 -69.20 -84.23
CA ILE A 467 47.36 -69.23 -83.02
C ILE A 467 46.84 -67.83 -82.72
N ALA A 468 47.69 -66.80 -82.72
CA ALA A 468 47.27 -65.42 -82.46
C ALA A 468 46.27 -64.90 -83.51
N GLU A 469 46.44 -65.26 -84.78
CA GLU A 469 45.52 -64.88 -85.85
C GLU A 469 44.19 -65.63 -85.75
N LEU A 470 44.21 -66.93 -85.39
CA LEU A 470 43.02 -67.71 -85.09
C LEU A 470 42.27 -67.16 -83.87
N GLU A 471 42.94 -66.84 -82.75
CA GLU A 471 42.32 -66.24 -81.58
C GLU A 471 41.61 -64.92 -81.93
N LYS A 472 42.27 -64.11 -82.76
CA LYS A 472 41.71 -62.85 -83.26
C LYS A 472 40.54 -63.05 -84.22
N GLU A 473 40.56 -64.07 -85.08
CA GLU A 473 39.46 -64.39 -85.99
C GLU A 473 38.25 -64.99 -85.25
N ILE A 474 38.50 -65.90 -84.30
CA ILE A 474 37.47 -66.57 -83.48
C ILE A 474 36.72 -65.56 -82.59
N ALA A 475 37.44 -64.61 -81.99
CA ALA A 475 36.86 -63.63 -81.07
C ALA A 475 36.57 -62.26 -81.71
N GLY A 476 36.95 -62.05 -82.97
CA GLY A 476 37.01 -60.72 -83.59
C GLY A 476 35.70 -59.93 -83.57
N GLU A 477 34.56 -60.57 -83.86
CA GLU A 477 33.25 -59.90 -83.80
C GLU A 477 32.82 -59.55 -82.37
N LEU A 478 33.17 -60.38 -81.38
CA LEU A 478 32.86 -60.14 -79.98
C LEU A 478 33.79 -59.07 -79.36
N ILE A 479 35.04 -59.00 -79.81
CA ILE A 479 36.00 -57.95 -79.41
C ILE A 479 35.55 -56.59 -79.91
N ASN A 480 35.09 -56.47 -81.17
CA ASN A 480 34.56 -55.21 -81.68
C ASN A 480 33.33 -54.73 -80.88
N LYS A 481 32.43 -55.65 -80.50
CA LYS A 481 31.29 -55.33 -79.63
C LYS A 481 31.72 -54.90 -78.23
N LYS A 482 32.76 -55.53 -77.68
CA LYS A 482 33.36 -55.13 -76.40
C LYS A 482 33.88 -53.69 -76.45
N GLU A 483 34.63 -53.33 -77.49
CA GLU A 483 35.17 -51.97 -77.66
C GLU A 483 34.05 -50.92 -77.85
N GLU A 484 32.97 -51.29 -78.55
CA GLU A 484 31.80 -50.42 -78.72
C GLU A 484 31.10 -50.15 -77.38
N ILE A 485 30.84 -51.19 -76.57
CA ILE A 485 30.24 -51.04 -75.24
C ILE A 485 31.16 -50.24 -74.30
N GLU A 486 32.47 -50.48 -74.32
CA GLU A 486 33.44 -49.74 -73.50
C GLU A 486 33.42 -48.24 -73.83
N LYS A 487 33.34 -47.89 -75.12
CA LYS A 487 33.24 -46.49 -75.54
C LYS A 487 31.91 -45.85 -75.11
N GLU A 488 30.80 -46.57 -75.24
CA GLU A 488 29.50 -46.07 -74.78
C GLU A 488 29.44 -45.92 -73.25
N LEU A 489 30.17 -46.74 -72.50
CA LEU A 489 30.29 -46.62 -71.05
C LEU A 489 31.05 -45.34 -70.65
N GLU A 490 32.12 -45.03 -71.37
CA GLU A 490 32.90 -43.80 -71.16
C GLU A 490 32.04 -42.55 -71.41
N GLU A 491 31.27 -42.54 -72.51
CA GLU A 491 30.35 -41.44 -72.83
C GLU A 491 29.24 -41.31 -71.77
N ALA A 492 28.70 -42.42 -71.26
CA ALA A 492 27.68 -42.41 -70.20
C ALA A 492 28.24 -41.89 -68.86
N ASN A 493 29.46 -42.29 -68.49
CA ASN A 493 30.14 -41.82 -67.28
C ASN A 493 30.43 -40.31 -67.34
N GLN A 494 30.86 -39.81 -68.51
CA GLN A 494 31.08 -38.37 -68.68
C GLN A 494 29.78 -37.57 -68.54
N ASN A 495 28.67 -38.07 -69.11
CA ASN A 495 27.35 -37.43 -68.96
C ASN A 495 26.85 -37.44 -67.51
N LEU A 496 27.11 -38.53 -66.77
CA LEU A 496 26.79 -38.63 -65.35
C LEU A 496 27.56 -37.59 -64.53
N GLU A 497 28.85 -37.42 -64.81
CA GLU A 497 29.69 -36.42 -64.13
C GLU A 497 29.20 -35.00 -64.42
N ASP A 498 28.87 -34.68 -65.67
CA ASP A 498 28.33 -33.37 -66.04
C ASP A 498 27.00 -33.07 -65.34
N LYS A 499 26.10 -34.06 -65.22
CA LYS A 499 24.82 -33.92 -64.52
C LYS A 499 24.97 -33.78 -63.01
N ASN A 500 25.91 -34.51 -62.40
CA ASN A 500 26.23 -34.35 -60.98
C ASN A 500 26.82 -32.96 -60.69
N ASN A 501 27.68 -32.44 -61.56
CA ASN A 501 28.22 -31.08 -61.43
C ASN A 501 27.12 -30.01 -61.57
N GLU A 502 26.14 -30.22 -62.46
CA GLU A 502 24.96 -29.34 -62.61
C GLU A 502 24.12 -29.32 -61.31
N LEU A 503 23.88 -30.49 -60.70
CA LEU A 503 23.15 -30.61 -59.43
C LEU A 503 23.89 -29.93 -58.26
N GLU A 504 25.20 -30.14 -58.14
CA GLU A 504 26.00 -29.54 -57.07
C GLU A 504 26.04 -28.00 -57.17
N GLN A 505 26.07 -27.47 -58.40
CA GLN A 505 26.04 -26.02 -58.64
C GLN A 505 24.68 -25.42 -58.25
N ASN A 506 23.57 -26.08 -58.59
CA ASN A 506 22.22 -25.65 -58.18
C ASN A 506 22.08 -25.61 -56.66
N GLU A 507 22.57 -26.61 -55.93
CA GLU A 507 22.53 -26.62 -54.47
C GLU A 507 23.34 -25.46 -53.84
N LYS A 508 24.50 -25.13 -54.41
CA LYS A 508 25.32 -23.99 -53.96
C LYS A 508 24.60 -22.65 -54.19
N ASP A 509 23.98 -22.48 -55.35
CA ASP A 509 23.24 -21.26 -55.68
C ASP A 509 21.98 -21.10 -54.79
N LYS A 510 21.27 -22.20 -54.50
CA LYS A 510 20.14 -22.22 -53.55
C LYS A 510 20.55 -21.79 -52.14
N LYS A 511 21.69 -22.29 -51.65
CA LYS A 511 22.24 -21.89 -50.35
C LYS A 511 22.64 -20.42 -50.31
N LEU A 512 23.25 -19.91 -51.39
CA LEU A 512 23.64 -18.51 -51.52
C LEU A 512 22.43 -17.56 -51.56
N ILE A 513 21.38 -17.93 -52.30
CA ILE A 513 20.14 -17.15 -52.38
C ILE A 513 19.43 -17.15 -51.03
N THR A 514 19.32 -18.31 -50.37
CA THR A 514 18.72 -18.43 -49.04
C THR A 514 19.43 -17.53 -48.02
N GLN A 515 20.77 -17.53 -48.03
CA GLN A 515 21.55 -16.66 -47.16
C GLN A 515 21.32 -15.17 -47.46
N LYS A 516 21.27 -14.78 -48.75
CA LYS A 516 21.00 -13.39 -49.14
C LYS A 516 19.60 -12.93 -48.74
N VAL A 517 18.59 -13.79 -48.86
CA VAL A 517 17.22 -13.48 -48.43
C VAL A 517 17.16 -13.32 -46.91
N LEU A 518 17.85 -14.19 -46.16
CA LEU A 518 17.96 -14.08 -44.72
C LEU A 518 18.64 -12.76 -44.30
N ASP A 519 19.76 -12.41 -44.93
CA ASP A 519 20.51 -11.18 -44.65
C ASP A 519 19.70 -9.91 -44.98
N ILE A 520 18.96 -9.90 -46.09
CA ILE A 520 18.05 -8.79 -46.45
C ILE A 520 16.93 -8.67 -45.41
N THR A 521 16.38 -9.80 -44.97
CA THR A 521 15.31 -9.85 -43.96
C THR A 521 15.80 -9.31 -42.62
N ILE A 522 16.98 -9.74 -42.16
CA ILE A 522 17.61 -9.27 -40.92
C ILE A 522 17.88 -7.76 -41.00
N LYS A 523 18.52 -7.27 -42.07
CA LYS A 523 18.78 -5.84 -42.25
C LYS A 523 17.51 -4.99 -42.27
N THR A 524 16.42 -5.52 -42.85
CA THR A 524 15.14 -4.82 -42.90
C THR A 524 14.49 -4.78 -41.52
N LEU A 525 14.59 -5.86 -40.73
CA LEU A 525 14.12 -5.90 -39.35
C LEU A 525 14.93 -4.96 -38.45
N GLU A 526 16.26 -4.95 -38.57
CA GLU A 526 17.14 -4.03 -37.84
C GLU A 526 16.79 -2.56 -38.14
N ALA A 527 16.60 -2.19 -39.41
CA ALA A 527 16.21 -0.83 -39.79
C ALA A 527 14.82 -0.42 -39.27
N LEU A 528 13.87 -1.36 -39.17
CA LEU A 528 12.54 -1.12 -38.60
C LEU A 528 12.58 -0.97 -37.06
N ILE A 529 13.55 -1.59 -36.40
CA ILE A 529 13.76 -1.50 -34.95
C ILE A 529 14.45 -0.18 -34.60
N ASP A 530 15.52 0.21 -35.30
CA ASP A 530 16.31 1.43 -35.04
C ASP A 530 15.52 2.74 -35.19
N THR A 531 14.38 2.71 -35.90
CA THR A 531 13.56 3.90 -36.10
C THR A 531 12.58 4.18 -34.95
N LYS A 532 12.38 3.24 -34.03
CA LYS A 532 11.41 3.35 -32.92
C LYS A 532 12.08 3.70 -31.59
N VAL A 533 11.27 4.13 -30.62
CA VAL A 533 11.64 4.24 -29.20
C VAL A 533 10.89 3.10 -28.51
N SER A 534 11.55 2.31 -27.65
CA SER A 534 10.90 1.19 -26.97
C SER A 534 9.81 1.67 -26.03
N LEU A 535 8.80 0.81 -25.80
CA LEU A 535 7.77 1.04 -24.79
C LEU A 535 8.21 0.59 -23.38
N ASN A 536 9.35 -0.10 -23.26
CA ASN A 536 9.86 -0.68 -22.02
C ASN A 536 11.35 -0.35 -21.82
N GLY A 537 11.71 0.06 -20.60
CA GLY A 537 13.09 0.36 -20.20
C GLY A 537 13.48 1.85 -20.37
N ASP A 538 14.60 2.22 -19.77
CA ASP A 538 15.19 3.56 -19.93
C ASP A 538 16.03 3.60 -21.22
N GLU A 539 15.81 4.61 -22.06
CA GLU A 539 16.54 4.79 -23.33
C GLU A 539 17.14 6.20 -23.46
N GLU A 540 18.36 6.30 -23.98
CA GLU A 540 19.00 7.57 -24.31
C GLU A 540 18.76 7.92 -25.79
N ILE A 541 18.06 9.02 -26.05
CA ILE A 541 17.80 9.49 -27.41
C ILE A 541 18.94 10.42 -27.85
N ASN A 542 19.94 9.86 -28.52
CA ASN A 542 21.02 10.62 -29.14
C ASN A 542 20.59 11.16 -30.52
N GLY A 543 19.81 12.25 -30.54
CA GLY A 543 19.37 12.94 -31.75
C GLY A 543 17.99 13.58 -31.68
N ASN A 544 17.52 14.17 -32.78
CA ASN A 544 16.19 14.79 -32.85
C ASN A 544 15.14 13.76 -33.27
N LYS A 545 14.12 13.54 -32.43
CA LYS A 545 12.91 12.78 -32.78
C LYS A 545 11.74 13.73 -32.99
N THR A 546 10.96 13.50 -34.05
CA THR A 546 9.73 14.24 -34.32
C THR A 546 8.54 13.34 -34.03
N PHE A 547 7.70 13.72 -33.07
CA PHE A 547 6.45 13.02 -32.79
C PHE A 547 5.33 13.70 -33.58
N ALA A 548 4.64 12.93 -34.43
CA ALA A 548 3.52 13.45 -35.21
C ALA A 548 2.31 13.84 -34.35
N ASN A 549 2.23 13.26 -33.14
CA ASN A 549 1.20 13.53 -32.14
C ASN A 549 1.83 14.11 -30.86
N PRO A 550 1.08 14.86 -30.05
CA PRO A 550 1.55 15.32 -28.74
C PRO A 550 2.00 14.17 -27.84
N ILE A 551 3.08 14.39 -27.10
CA ILE A 551 3.57 13.44 -26.09
C ILE A 551 2.66 13.50 -24.86
N LEU A 552 2.11 12.36 -24.44
CA LEU A 552 1.28 12.27 -23.24
C LEU A 552 2.13 11.93 -22.03
N VAL A 553 2.35 12.91 -21.14
CA VAL A 553 3.03 12.72 -19.86
C VAL A 553 1.98 12.52 -18.77
N LYS A 554 1.89 11.30 -18.20
CA LYS A 554 0.82 10.91 -17.25
C LYS A 554 1.03 11.39 -15.81
N VAL A 555 2.27 11.67 -15.43
CA VAL A 555 2.65 12.03 -14.05
C VAL A 555 3.24 13.43 -14.00
N ASP A 556 3.21 14.04 -12.83
CA ASP A 556 3.86 15.33 -12.60
C ASP A 556 5.39 15.16 -12.51
N PRO A 557 6.18 16.14 -12.97
CA PRO A 557 7.64 16.07 -12.90
C PRO A 557 8.13 16.10 -11.45
N THR A 558 9.07 15.21 -11.10
CA THR A 558 9.70 15.13 -9.78
C THR A 558 11.17 15.58 -9.77
N ASN A 559 11.85 15.51 -10.92
CA ASN A 559 13.23 15.98 -11.10
C ASN A 559 13.27 17.13 -12.13
N ASP A 560 14.33 17.93 -12.06
CA ASP A 560 14.50 19.14 -12.89
C ASP A 560 14.56 18.87 -14.40
N ASN A 561 14.97 17.67 -14.80
CA ASN A 561 15.10 17.26 -16.20
C ASN A 561 13.86 16.51 -16.73
N HIS A 562 12.79 16.39 -15.95
CA HIS A 562 11.56 15.76 -16.41
C HIS A 562 10.76 16.70 -17.34
N LEU A 563 10.12 16.12 -18.35
CA LEU A 563 9.12 16.83 -19.16
C LEU A 563 7.92 17.18 -18.27
N ALA A 564 7.51 18.46 -18.29
CA ALA A 564 6.34 18.92 -17.54
C ALA A 564 5.06 18.77 -18.38
N ASN A 565 4.03 18.15 -17.81
CA ASN A 565 2.70 18.14 -18.42
C ASN A 565 2.02 19.52 -18.29
N LYS A 566 1.05 19.83 -19.15
CA LYS A 566 0.36 21.13 -19.15
C LYS A 566 -0.36 21.42 -17.83
N SER A 567 -1.00 20.41 -17.23
CA SER A 567 -1.73 20.57 -15.96
C SER A 567 -0.80 21.03 -14.84
N TYR A 568 0.40 20.45 -14.76
CA TYR A 568 1.43 20.84 -13.80
C TYR A 568 1.86 22.30 -14.00
N VAL A 569 2.12 22.70 -15.26
CA VAL A 569 2.49 24.09 -15.58
C VAL A 569 1.37 25.08 -15.24
N ASP A 570 0.12 24.74 -15.58
CA ASP A 570 -1.03 25.60 -15.29
C ASP A 570 -1.32 25.66 -13.78
N THR A 571 -1.14 24.56 -13.05
CA THR A 571 -1.44 24.48 -11.62
C THR A 571 -0.34 25.13 -10.78
N VAL A 572 0.92 24.75 -11.00
CA VAL A 572 2.05 25.18 -10.17
C VAL A 572 2.73 26.43 -10.72
N GLY A 573 2.84 26.54 -12.05
CA GLY A 573 3.47 27.67 -12.73
C GLY A 573 2.60 28.92 -12.73
N ASN A 574 1.32 28.80 -13.10
CA ASN A 574 0.42 29.96 -13.23
C ASN A 574 -0.28 30.37 -11.92
N SER A 575 -0.17 29.58 -10.84
CA SER A 575 -0.73 29.94 -9.53
C SER A 575 0.17 30.84 -8.68
N LYS A 576 1.39 31.15 -9.13
CA LYS A 576 2.38 31.93 -8.37
C LYS A 576 2.50 33.35 -8.94
N VAL A 577 2.79 34.30 -8.06
CA VAL A 577 3.27 35.63 -8.48
C VAL A 577 4.78 35.51 -8.68
N ALA A 578 5.27 35.73 -9.90
CA ALA A 578 6.72 35.68 -10.17
C ALA A 578 7.47 36.78 -9.41
N LEU A 579 8.76 36.57 -9.14
CA LEU A 579 9.59 37.52 -8.39
C LEU A 579 10.06 38.73 -9.21
N SER A 580 9.79 38.74 -10.52
CA SER A 580 10.18 39.81 -11.43
C SER A 580 9.06 40.16 -12.41
N GLY A 581 9.14 41.36 -12.97
CA GLY A 581 8.15 41.88 -13.91
C GLY A 581 6.84 42.36 -13.26
N ASN A 582 6.10 43.20 -13.99
CA ASN A 582 4.78 43.65 -13.56
C ASN A 582 3.76 42.54 -13.79
N GLN A 583 2.92 42.27 -12.78
CA GLN A 583 1.89 41.23 -12.84
C GLN A 583 0.53 41.76 -12.44
N THR A 584 -0.51 41.25 -13.09
CA THR A 584 -1.92 41.55 -12.76
C THR A 584 -2.49 40.40 -11.95
N ILE A 585 -3.04 40.69 -10.77
CA ILE A 585 -3.69 39.71 -9.91
C ILE A 585 -5.19 39.98 -9.94
N ALA A 586 -5.94 39.20 -10.73
CA ALA A 586 -7.39 39.37 -10.88
C ALA A 586 -8.23 38.71 -9.76
N GLY A 587 -7.63 37.79 -8.99
CA GLY A 587 -8.27 37.06 -7.89
C GLY A 587 -7.65 37.35 -6.51
N VAL A 588 -8.16 36.69 -5.46
CA VAL A 588 -7.59 36.81 -4.11
C VAL A 588 -6.38 35.89 -3.97
N LYS A 589 -5.28 36.42 -3.40
CA LYS A 589 -4.11 35.64 -2.99
C LYS A 589 -3.91 35.77 -1.49
N THR A 590 -3.85 34.64 -0.79
CA THR A 590 -3.55 34.59 0.65
C THR A 590 -2.05 34.42 0.85
N PHE A 591 -1.43 35.36 1.55
CA PHE A 591 -0.02 35.27 1.91
C PHE A 591 0.12 34.69 3.32
N SER A 592 1.00 33.70 3.49
CA SER A 592 1.32 33.13 4.81
C SER A 592 2.12 34.09 5.71
N ALA A 593 2.72 35.12 5.12
CA ALA A 593 3.34 36.24 5.80
C ALA A 593 2.81 37.56 5.24
N THR A 594 2.69 38.59 6.06
CA THR A 594 2.22 39.91 5.63
C THR A 594 3.11 40.46 4.51
N PRO A 595 2.55 40.90 3.37
CA PRO A 595 3.34 41.52 2.30
C PRO A 595 4.14 42.72 2.81
N VAL A 596 5.40 42.84 2.38
CA VAL A 596 6.30 43.94 2.75
C VAL A 596 6.49 44.85 1.54
N CYS A 597 6.10 46.13 1.65
CA CYS A 597 6.42 47.15 0.65
C CYS A 597 7.56 48.06 1.14
N GLY A 598 8.64 48.14 0.35
CA GLY A 598 9.84 48.94 0.67
C GLY A 598 9.77 50.40 0.21
N ALA A 599 8.92 50.71 -0.77
CA ALA A 599 8.79 52.04 -1.37
C ALA A 599 7.60 52.82 -0.78
N ASN A 600 7.66 54.15 -0.87
CA ASN A 600 6.52 55.02 -0.58
C ASN A 600 5.59 55.06 -1.80
N PRO A 601 4.26 55.14 -1.61
CA PRO A 601 3.32 55.24 -2.72
C PRO A 601 3.48 56.58 -3.45
N THR A 602 3.41 56.52 -4.78
CA THR A 602 3.44 57.65 -5.73
C THR A 602 2.16 57.76 -6.54
N ARG A 603 1.31 56.73 -6.51
CA ARG A 603 0.00 56.67 -7.20
C ARG A 603 -1.09 56.21 -6.23
N ASP A 604 -2.32 56.61 -6.48
CA ASP A 604 -3.48 56.38 -5.60
C ASP A 604 -3.75 54.89 -5.30
N ALA A 605 -3.47 54.01 -6.26
CA ALA A 605 -3.73 52.57 -6.14
C ALA A 605 -2.55 51.77 -5.55
N GLU A 606 -1.45 52.43 -5.15
CA GLU A 606 -0.30 51.74 -4.57
C GLU A 606 -0.49 51.45 -3.07
N LEU A 607 0.05 50.30 -2.62
CA LEU A 607 0.01 49.93 -1.21
C LEU A 607 0.89 50.86 -0.37
N ALA A 608 0.33 51.44 0.69
CA ALA A 608 1.07 52.28 1.62
C ALA A 608 1.60 51.47 2.82
N ARG A 609 2.91 51.55 3.08
CA ARG A 609 3.49 51.03 4.33
C ARG A 609 3.01 51.84 5.54
N LYS A 610 2.90 51.20 6.70
CA LYS A 610 2.47 51.84 7.96
C LYS A 610 3.24 53.13 8.27
N TRP A 611 4.56 53.13 8.07
CA TRP A 611 5.41 54.32 8.28
C TRP A 611 4.96 55.51 7.41
N TYR A 612 4.55 55.26 6.16
CA TYR A 612 4.07 56.32 5.28
C TYR A 612 2.71 56.87 5.72
N VAL A 613 1.79 56.00 6.12
CA VAL A 613 0.47 56.41 6.65
C VAL A 613 0.64 57.22 7.93
N ASP A 614 1.52 56.80 8.84
CA ASP A 614 1.73 57.49 10.11
C ASP A 614 2.54 58.79 9.95
N TYR A 615 3.50 58.86 9.01
CA TYR A 615 4.51 59.94 9.01
C TYR A 615 4.69 60.68 7.68
N GLY A 616 4.33 60.08 6.55
CA GLY A 616 4.62 60.57 5.20
C GLY A 616 3.48 61.32 4.51
N GLY A 617 2.22 61.02 4.84
CA GLY A 617 1.06 61.68 4.21
C GLY A 617 -0.33 61.31 4.73
N GLY A 618 -0.46 60.45 5.74
CA GLY A 618 -1.78 60.10 6.30
C GLY A 618 -2.37 61.19 7.19
N ILE A 619 -3.70 61.17 7.30
CA ILE A 619 -4.49 62.06 8.16
C ILE A 619 -4.71 61.41 9.51
N LYS A 620 -4.38 62.12 10.60
CA LYS A 620 -4.69 61.72 11.96
C LYS A 620 -5.91 62.48 12.49
N ASN A 621 -7.00 61.75 12.69
CA ASN A 621 -8.19 62.30 13.33
C ASN A 621 -8.07 62.16 14.86
N LEU A 622 -8.05 63.29 15.57
CA LEU A 622 -8.02 63.36 17.03
C LEU A 622 -9.44 63.35 17.63
N GLY A 623 -10.49 63.46 16.83
CA GLY A 623 -11.87 63.47 17.28
C GLY A 623 -12.23 64.70 18.11
N ASN A 624 -13.17 64.52 19.05
CA ASN A 624 -13.65 65.57 19.94
C ASN A 624 -12.64 65.89 21.05
N GLN A 625 -12.27 67.16 21.18
CA GLN A 625 -11.21 67.61 22.08
C GLN A 625 -11.65 68.85 22.86
N THR A 626 -11.25 68.93 24.13
CA THR A 626 -11.51 70.08 25.03
C THR A 626 -10.30 71.01 25.11
N ALA A 627 -9.08 70.43 25.06
CA ALA A 627 -7.81 71.15 25.00
C ALA A 627 -6.85 70.36 24.10
N PRO A 628 -6.96 70.53 22.77
CA PRO A 628 -6.23 69.68 21.83
C PRO A 628 -4.72 69.87 21.95
N LYS A 629 -3.98 68.75 22.02
CA LYS A 629 -2.51 68.72 21.94
C LYS A 629 -2.09 68.03 20.66
N ILE A 630 -1.53 68.80 19.74
CA ILE A 630 -1.09 68.33 18.44
C ILE A 630 0.40 68.01 18.52
N ASP A 631 0.75 66.75 18.29
CA ASP A 631 2.13 66.28 18.23
C ASP A 631 2.52 65.99 16.78
N LEU A 632 3.27 66.91 16.18
CA LEU A 632 3.70 66.84 14.78
C LEU A 632 4.59 65.62 14.47
N ARG A 633 5.06 64.88 15.48
CA ARG A 633 5.75 63.60 15.25
C ARG A 633 4.81 62.54 14.71
N GLN A 634 3.52 62.62 15.00
CA GLN A 634 2.57 61.52 14.82
C GLN A 634 1.80 61.51 13.50
N ALA A 635 1.80 62.62 12.76
CA ALA A 635 1.21 62.76 11.43
C ALA A 635 1.63 64.10 10.81
N GLN A 636 1.43 64.27 9.51
CA GLN A 636 1.56 65.58 8.85
C GLN A 636 0.22 66.33 8.81
N HIS A 637 -0.90 65.62 8.72
CA HIS A 637 -2.23 66.22 8.69
C HIS A 637 -3.04 65.80 9.92
N PHE A 638 -3.65 66.76 10.59
CA PHE A 638 -4.48 66.55 11.78
C PHE A 638 -5.88 67.09 11.56
N ILE A 639 -6.88 66.37 12.07
CA ILE A 639 -8.26 66.84 12.14
C ILE A 639 -8.74 66.70 13.58
N LEU A 640 -9.37 67.74 14.12
CA LEU A 640 -9.93 67.74 15.46
C LEU A 640 -11.23 68.56 15.51
N THR A 641 -12.08 68.28 16.50
CA THR A 641 -13.28 69.09 16.78
C THR A 641 -13.21 69.66 18.19
N MET A 642 -13.24 70.99 18.33
CA MET A 642 -13.22 71.61 19.65
C MET A 642 -14.61 71.63 20.28
N THR A 643 -14.77 70.89 21.37
CA THR A 643 -16.06 70.76 22.09
C THR A 643 -16.24 71.74 23.24
N ALA A 644 -15.16 72.39 23.69
CA ALA A 644 -15.20 73.46 24.67
C ALA A 644 -14.16 74.53 24.36
N ARG A 645 -14.33 75.73 24.95
CA ARG A 645 -13.37 76.83 24.84
C ARG A 645 -12.02 76.44 25.43
N GLY A 646 -10.95 76.49 24.64
CA GLY A 646 -9.62 76.09 25.09
C GLY A 646 -8.51 76.51 24.13
N ALA A 647 -7.25 76.42 24.59
CA ALA A 647 -6.09 76.67 23.75
C ALA A 647 -5.71 75.42 22.95
N ILE A 648 -5.18 75.62 21.74
CA ILE A 648 -4.57 74.54 20.94
C ILE A 648 -3.08 74.55 21.21
N GLY A 649 -2.57 73.45 21.76
CA GLY A 649 -1.14 73.24 21.99
C GLY A 649 -0.49 72.55 20.80
N ILE A 650 0.60 73.11 20.27
CA ILE A 650 1.41 72.46 19.24
C ILE A 650 2.79 72.14 19.81
N ALA A 651 3.08 70.84 19.95
CA ALA A 651 4.39 70.39 20.38
C ALA A 651 5.24 69.95 19.18
N ASN A 652 6.45 70.51 19.07
CA ASN A 652 7.51 70.05 18.17
C ASN A 652 8.84 70.00 18.93
N TRP A 653 9.38 68.81 19.17
CA TRP A 653 10.62 68.66 19.95
C TRP A 653 11.70 68.03 19.05
N GLY A 654 12.66 68.86 18.61
CA GLY A 654 13.96 68.46 18.06
C GLY A 654 13.94 67.65 16.75
N GLY A 655 14.08 68.34 15.62
CA GLY A 655 14.29 67.73 14.28
C GLY A 655 13.96 68.72 13.15
N ALA A 656 14.38 68.41 11.91
CA ALA A 656 14.03 69.20 10.72
C ALA A 656 12.51 69.40 10.66
N GLY A 657 12.05 70.66 10.62
CA GLY A 657 10.64 71.01 10.79
C GLY A 657 9.74 70.29 9.80
N LYS A 658 8.67 69.67 10.30
CA LYS A 658 7.62 69.08 9.47
C LYS A 658 6.62 70.17 9.10
N SER A 659 6.27 70.27 7.82
CA SER A 659 5.09 71.02 7.37
C SER A 659 3.86 70.10 7.41
N GLY A 660 2.69 70.70 7.57
CA GLY A 660 1.45 69.95 7.79
C GLY A 660 0.22 70.83 7.80
N THR A 661 -0.95 70.23 7.87
CA THR A 661 -2.24 70.95 7.92
C THR A 661 -3.02 70.52 9.14
N ILE A 662 -3.54 71.48 9.88
CA ILE A 662 -4.44 71.24 11.00
C ILE A 662 -5.82 71.76 10.61
N THR A 663 -6.81 70.86 10.58
CA THR A 663 -8.21 71.23 10.39
C THR A 663 -8.91 71.22 11.75
N VAL A 664 -9.44 72.37 12.15
CA VAL A 664 -10.19 72.52 13.39
C VAL A 664 -11.66 72.73 13.06
N ASN A 665 -12.47 71.70 13.34
CA ASN A 665 -13.91 71.84 13.31
C ASN A 665 -14.34 72.59 14.59
N ASN A 666 -15.21 73.60 14.43
CA ASN A 666 -15.71 74.45 15.50
C ASN A 666 -14.67 75.44 16.12
N ALA A 667 -14.03 76.24 15.26
CA ALA A 667 -12.96 77.17 15.65
C ALA A 667 -13.36 78.31 16.61
N GLN A 668 -14.66 78.59 16.81
CA GLN A 668 -15.14 79.58 17.79
C GLN A 668 -14.74 79.26 19.24
N ASN A 669 -14.37 78.00 19.49
CA ASN A 669 -13.89 77.51 20.77
C ASN A 669 -12.38 77.69 20.97
N ILE A 670 -11.63 78.21 20.00
CA ILE A 670 -10.20 78.48 20.18
C ILE A 670 -10.05 79.76 21.01
N THR A 671 -9.38 79.65 22.16
CA THR A 671 -9.08 80.83 23.01
C THR A 671 -7.65 81.33 22.85
N ALA A 672 -6.72 80.48 22.42
CA ALA A 672 -5.32 80.83 22.15
C ALA A 672 -4.61 79.70 21.35
N PHE A 673 -3.46 79.99 20.75
CA PHE A 673 -2.50 79.00 20.26
C PHE A 673 -1.27 79.05 21.17
N SER A 674 -0.80 77.88 21.63
CA SER A 674 0.36 77.74 22.52
C SER A 674 1.42 76.82 21.95
#